data_AF-A0A3N0DI67-F1
#
_entry.id   AF-A0A3N0DI67-F1
#
_cell.length_a   1.000
_cell.length_b   1.000
_cell.length_c   1.000
_cell.angle_alpha   90.00
_cell.angle_beta   90.00
_cell.angle_gamma   90.00
#
_symmetry.space_group_name_H-M   'P 1'
#
loop_
_entity.id
_entity.type
_entity.pdbx_description
1 polymer ?
#
loop_
_entity_poly.entity_id
_entity_poly.type
_entity_poly.pdbx_seq_one_letter_code
_entity_poly.pdbx_strand_id
1 'polypeptide(L)'
;MRNRVSGAPVHGVGPGAQHEDHGDRGHERGTDDHGGSTAEGSGHGAHSSRSSEVFKPRLPEVRVRRPELPARVHSDFIGARKVGARTTPARPICPSSRHRKGSLMKVSSSRTPKSARRRVVAGAGALALGAGILVTGVLAPAAQAAGSVTFKDLVLGVGANETQRYVTWYASAGTDSTVQLEKTADLNAGAFDEDVMSYNASVTPTTGSSGGDIARSPYRGSALLDTLEANTSYTYQVLASDGSTSASYTFKTGSFGLGSGFEFAAFGDPQLGADSNNNSQSTSADLKEDAAGWADTLNVLQADASDDALPLELLTSTGDQIETANVESQWDAWFTPDQLRTLPYAAAIGNHDSSDLGYKYHFSLPNNDTTTANLQTTAGGDYWYVYKGVLFVVINSNAQSSTKDPAHMAFVTQAVKANPGAKWRVVSYHHALYSPASHANDSDNVARRQPYTQAFSELGINLVLQGHDHSYSRSYVLQNKGAGPDRQNAAEAQGANNVLEGPGGVIYVTTNSASGSKYYPLTEPISGTSDATHSGKYPAGTMPWAPGPGGNHTLHWANSVENQDNVRTYLKVAVTNDKLSVTNVVAGVCDYPNKFTTQHVGTFCGASQTTTTLADTNGNGTFDRNQGASGAPGQPTNATADKYTATTGVAPVGTAQDTVNITKWDGTQGDGQLIALDVPPANPGELGWFINGGNHLINLGTANRHGNYFTASGAIDPLTVTDSRTFGDTSWSLSAQVSDFKDGNATLLGKYVGWVPSILSAGGGANAGATVSNGYSSGTGLADSRTLASAANGHAPGSAQVGANLNLKFPVSVSNDGAHNFWGEITYTLM
;
A
#
# COMPACT_ATOMS: atom_id res chain seq x y z
N MET A 1 -61.31 8.32 -0.31
CA MET A 1 -62.46 7.52 -0.80
C MET A 1 -61.93 6.39 -1.70
N ARG A 2 -62.81 5.59 -2.32
CA ARG A 2 -62.50 4.47 -3.24
C ARG A 2 -61.62 4.88 -4.44
N ASN A 3 -61.01 3.99 -5.25
CA ASN A 3 -60.48 2.60 -5.16
C ASN A 3 -60.01 2.18 -6.59
N ARG A 4 -59.32 1.02 -6.73
CA ARG A 4 -59.01 0.23 -7.96
C ARG A 4 -57.71 0.54 -8.72
N VAL A 5 -57.12 -0.41 -9.48
CA VAL A 5 -56.82 -1.87 -9.28
C VAL A 5 -55.96 -2.38 -10.47
N SER A 6 -55.23 -3.48 -10.26
CA SER A 6 -54.27 -4.15 -11.17
C SER A 6 -54.83 -4.81 -12.45
N GLY A 7 -53.93 -5.12 -13.41
CA GLY A 7 -54.18 -6.05 -14.51
C GLY A 7 -52.99 -6.27 -15.48
N ALA A 8 -52.48 -7.50 -15.53
CA ALA A 8 -51.61 -8.11 -16.58
C ALA A 8 -52.25 -9.48 -16.96
N PRO A 9 -51.64 -10.47 -17.67
CA PRO A 9 -50.35 -10.57 -18.41
C PRO A 9 -50.51 -11.27 -19.81
N VAL A 10 -49.43 -11.86 -20.40
CA VAL A 10 -49.33 -13.16 -21.16
C VAL A 10 -48.34 -13.19 -22.37
N HIS A 11 -47.71 -14.37 -22.56
CA HIS A 11 -46.75 -14.91 -23.55
C HIS A 11 -46.95 -14.58 -25.06
N GLY A 12 -46.00 -14.85 -26.00
CA GLY A 12 -44.61 -15.36 -25.92
C GLY A 12 -44.15 -16.20 -27.15
N VAL A 13 -42.97 -16.84 -27.07
CA VAL A 13 -42.39 -17.90 -27.97
C VAL A 13 -41.75 -17.43 -29.32
N GLY A 14 -40.63 -18.08 -29.72
CA GLY A 14 -39.98 -18.01 -31.06
C GLY A 14 -40.35 -19.20 -31.96
N PRO A 15 -39.45 -19.85 -32.74
CA PRO A 15 -38.03 -19.58 -33.07
C PRO A 15 -37.77 -19.53 -34.60
N GLY A 16 -36.51 -19.63 -35.06
CA GLY A 16 -36.19 -20.06 -36.44
C GLY A 16 -34.92 -19.45 -37.04
N ALA A 17 -34.18 -20.22 -37.83
CA ALA A 17 -33.00 -19.77 -38.58
C ALA A 17 -32.90 -20.54 -39.91
N GLN A 18 -32.39 -19.90 -40.97
CA GLN A 18 -31.41 -20.47 -41.93
C GLN A 18 -30.97 -19.44 -42.99
N HIS A 19 -29.88 -19.76 -43.69
CA HIS A 19 -29.40 -19.07 -44.90
C HIS A 19 -30.30 -19.36 -46.12
N GLU A 20 -30.38 -18.40 -47.04
CA GLU A 20 -30.35 -18.69 -48.48
C GLU A 20 -29.33 -17.75 -49.17
N ASP A 21 -29.00 -18.06 -50.42
CA ASP A 21 -27.92 -17.47 -51.23
C ASP A 21 -28.50 -16.75 -52.48
N HIS A 22 -27.61 -16.25 -53.35
CA HIS A 22 -27.83 -15.55 -54.62
C HIS A 22 -28.01 -14.02 -54.52
N GLY A 23 -27.45 -13.20 -55.43
CA GLY A 23 -26.40 -13.50 -56.42
C GLY A 23 -26.63 -12.92 -57.82
N ASP A 24 -26.09 -11.73 -58.08
CA ASP A 24 -25.79 -11.15 -59.41
C ASP A 24 -24.55 -10.24 -59.15
N ARG A 25 -23.38 -10.31 -59.83
CA ARG A 25 -23.05 -10.29 -61.27
C ARG A 25 -23.61 -9.05 -61.98
N GLY A 26 -22.86 -8.32 -62.80
CA GLY A 26 -21.44 -8.29 -63.18
C GLY A 26 -21.20 -6.98 -63.98
N HIS A 27 -20.11 -6.66 -64.67
CA HIS A 27 -18.74 -7.17 -64.88
C HIS A 27 -17.90 -5.88 -65.23
N GLU A 28 -16.64 -5.69 -64.85
CA GLU A 28 -15.40 -6.14 -65.55
C GLU A 28 -15.28 -5.72 -67.04
N ARG A 29 -14.10 -5.39 -67.62
CA ARG A 29 -12.69 -5.30 -67.14
C ARG A 29 -11.80 -4.59 -68.20
N GLY A 30 -10.60 -4.14 -67.78
CA GLY A 30 -9.39 -4.08 -68.62
C GLY A 30 -9.17 -2.83 -69.50
N THR A 31 -7.96 -2.53 -69.99
CA THR A 31 -6.61 -3.14 -69.79
C THR A 31 -5.50 -2.08 -69.87
N ASP A 32 -4.26 -2.48 -69.58
CA ASP A 32 -2.99 -1.72 -69.63
C ASP A 32 -2.64 -1.21 -71.08
N ASP A 33 -1.62 -0.38 -71.37
CA ASP A 33 -0.18 -0.57 -71.05
C ASP A 33 0.76 0.63 -71.40
N HIS A 34 2.03 0.55 -70.92
CA HIS A 34 3.32 1.13 -71.40
C HIS A 34 3.51 2.64 -71.80
N GLY A 35 4.39 3.33 -71.04
CA GLY A 35 5.71 3.79 -71.57
C GLY A 35 5.95 5.28 -71.98
N GLY A 36 7.04 5.89 -71.47
CA GLY A 36 7.60 7.20 -71.93
C GLY A 36 8.60 7.85 -70.95
N SER A 37 9.64 8.56 -71.40
CA SER A 37 10.73 9.10 -70.55
C SER A 37 11.25 10.51 -70.94
N THR A 38 12.29 11.01 -70.23
CA THR A 38 13.06 12.28 -70.37
C THR A 38 12.59 13.50 -69.55
N ALA A 39 13.46 14.46 -69.16
CA ALA A 39 14.90 14.43 -68.82
C ALA A 39 15.30 15.74 -68.08
N GLU A 40 16.44 15.72 -67.38
CA GLU A 40 17.33 16.80 -66.86
C GLU A 40 16.87 18.27 -66.74
N GLY A 41 17.29 18.93 -65.64
CA GLY A 41 17.17 20.39 -65.48
C GLY A 41 17.84 20.95 -64.21
N SER A 42 19.14 21.25 -64.28
CA SER A 42 19.89 21.89 -63.18
C SER A 42 19.77 23.42 -63.19
N GLY A 43 19.81 24.06 -62.02
CA GLY A 43 19.66 25.52 -61.94
C GLY A 43 20.08 26.12 -60.59
N HIS A 44 21.33 26.58 -60.48
CA HIS A 44 21.71 27.57 -59.47
C HIS A 44 21.26 28.97 -59.91
N GLY A 45 20.71 29.76 -59.00
CA GLY A 45 20.32 31.15 -59.25
C GLY A 45 20.19 31.94 -57.95
N ALA A 46 21.25 32.62 -57.54
CA ALA A 46 21.20 33.51 -56.39
C ALA A 46 20.60 34.88 -56.78
N HIS A 47 19.90 35.53 -55.86
CA HIS A 47 19.73 36.99 -55.91
C HIS A 47 19.78 37.62 -54.51
N SER A 48 20.08 38.92 -54.47
CA SER A 48 20.78 39.52 -53.33
C SER A 48 20.20 40.86 -52.88
N SER A 49 20.10 40.99 -51.56
CA SER A 49 20.30 42.23 -50.76
C SER A 49 19.19 43.29 -50.66
N ARG A 50 19.33 44.01 -49.54
CA ARG A 50 18.77 45.32 -49.15
C ARG A 50 17.32 45.35 -48.64
N SER A 51 16.94 46.08 -47.57
CA SER A 51 17.56 46.55 -46.31
C SER A 51 16.96 47.91 -45.93
N SER A 52 16.38 48.03 -44.75
CA SER A 52 16.12 49.34 -44.12
C SER A 52 16.01 49.22 -42.61
N GLU A 53 16.84 49.95 -41.89
CA GLU A 53 16.59 50.42 -40.52
C GLU A 53 15.49 51.52 -40.58
N VAL A 54 14.95 52.13 -39.52
CA VAL A 54 15.44 52.49 -38.17
C VAL A 54 14.23 52.67 -37.24
N PHE A 55 14.29 52.20 -35.98
CA PHE A 55 14.05 53.01 -34.76
C PHE A 55 14.09 52.18 -33.45
N LYS A 56 14.66 52.77 -32.39
CA LYS A 56 14.54 52.31 -30.99
C LYS A 56 14.23 53.51 -30.09
N PRO A 57 13.27 53.41 -29.14
CA PRO A 57 13.20 54.31 -27.99
C PRO A 57 14.23 53.90 -26.91
N ARG A 58 14.51 54.82 -25.98
CA ARG A 58 15.35 54.60 -24.78
C ARG A 58 14.63 55.05 -23.50
N LEU A 59 15.19 54.60 -22.38
CA LEU A 59 15.16 55.15 -21.01
C LEU A 59 14.13 54.56 -20.02
N PRO A 60 14.41 54.59 -18.69
CA PRO A 60 15.68 54.94 -18.02
C PRO A 60 16.28 53.80 -17.16
N GLU A 61 17.55 53.94 -16.76
CA GLU A 61 18.17 53.11 -15.72
C GLU A 61 17.81 53.62 -14.32
N VAL A 62 17.75 52.72 -13.32
CA VAL A 62 17.72 53.08 -11.89
C VAL A 62 18.79 52.28 -11.15
N ARG A 63 19.70 52.97 -10.45
CA ARG A 63 20.72 52.35 -9.59
C ARG A 63 20.09 51.74 -8.34
N VAL A 64 20.40 50.48 -8.06
CA VAL A 64 20.27 49.89 -6.72
C VAL A 64 21.67 49.77 -6.10
N ARG A 65 21.83 50.21 -4.85
CA ARG A 65 23.07 50.04 -4.07
C ARG A 65 23.03 48.74 -3.28
N ARG A 66 24.18 48.10 -3.09
CA ARG A 66 24.37 47.13 -1.98
C ARG A 66 24.37 47.87 -0.63
N PRO A 67 23.75 47.30 0.41
CA PRO A 67 24.19 47.43 1.81
C PRO A 67 25.04 46.21 2.22
N GLU A 68 25.65 46.28 3.40
CA GLU A 68 26.62 45.31 3.92
C GLU A 68 26.01 44.43 5.03
N LEU A 69 26.65 43.30 5.34
CA LEU A 69 26.45 42.57 6.60
C LEU A 69 27.12 43.35 7.74
N PRO A 70 26.59 43.29 8.98
CA PRO A 70 27.35 42.54 9.99
C PRO A 70 26.54 41.86 11.13
N ALA A 71 27.26 40.93 11.80
CA ALA A 71 27.16 40.54 13.22
C ALA A 71 26.00 39.66 13.76
N ARG A 72 26.41 38.60 14.47
CA ARG A 72 25.64 37.92 15.54
C ARG A 72 25.81 38.67 16.86
N VAL A 73 24.80 38.66 17.75
CA VAL A 73 24.99 38.66 19.22
C VAL A 73 23.85 37.84 19.87
N HIS A 74 24.12 37.20 21.02
CA HIS A 74 23.11 36.58 21.90
C HIS A 74 22.32 37.63 22.72
N SER A 75 21.12 37.26 23.19
CA SER A 75 20.71 37.57 24.57
C SER A 75 19.48 36.74 24.99
N ASP A 76 19.61 35.98 26.07
CA ASP A 76 18.47 35.58 26.91
C ASP A 76 17.84 36.81 27.57
N PHE A 77 16.59 36.72 28.05
CA PHE A 77 16.26 37.23 29.40
C PHE A 77 14.90 36.72 29.92
N ILE A 78 14.87 36.41 31.22
CA ILE A 78 13.67 36.07 32.00
C ILE A 78 13.04 37.36 32.56
N GLY A 79 11.70 37.50 32.54
CA GLY A 79 11.04 38.72 33.03
C GLY A 79 9.57 38.57 33.41
N ALA A 80 9.28 38.10 34.63
CA ALA A 80 7.92 38.01 35.15
C ALA A 80 7.60 39.12 36.17
N ARG A 81 6.45 39.81 36.05
CA ARG A 81 5.45 40.01 37.15
C ARG A 81 4.29 41.00 36.88
N LYS A 82 3.15 40.66 37.51
CA LYS A 82 2.11 41.51 38.14
C LYS A 82 1.17 42.39 37.28
N VAL A 83 -0.06 41.87 37.14
CA VAL A 83 -1.31 42.40 37.77
C VAL A 83 -1.50 43.93 37.85
N GLY A 84 -2.48 44.41 37.09
CA GLY A 84 -3.23 45.67 37.29
C GLY A 84 -4.70 45.45 36.85
N ALA A 85 -5.69 46.13 37.44
CA ALA A 85 -7.09 45.69 37.39
C ALA A 85 -8.12 46.74 36.91
N ARG A 86 -9.22 46.22 36.35
CA ARG A 86 -10.52 46.86 36.03
C ARG A 86 -10.53 48.01 35.00
N THR A 87 -11.28 47.80 33.91
CA THR A 87 -12.60 48.44 33.72
C THR A 87 -13.48 47.67 32.72
N THR A 88 -14.79 47.67 32.99
CA THR A 88 -15.92 47.30 32.12
C THR A 88 -16.96 48.45 32.24
N PRO A 89 -18.08 48.55 31.47
CA PRO A 89 -18.69 47.54 30.59
C PRO A 89 -19.26 48.04 29.23
N ALA A 90 -19.68 47.10 28.38
CA ALA A 90 -20.83 47.24 27.47
C ALA A 90 -21.40 45.86 27.06
N ARG A 91 -22.72 45.77 26.82
CA ARG A 91 -23.42 44.61 26.22
C ARG A 91 -24.34 45.08 25.09
N PRO A 92 -24.51 44.31 24.00
CA PRO A 92 -25.72 44.33 23.18
C PRO A 92 -26.86 43.47 23.77
N ILE A 93 -28.07 43.57 23.19
CA ILE A 93 -29.33 43.07 23.76
C ILE A 93 -30.10 42.19 22.75
N CYS A 94 -30.72 41.12 23.23
CA CYS A 94 -31.66 40.30 22.44
C CYS A 94 -33.06 40.97 22.36
N PRO A 95 -33.72 41.01 21.19
CA PRO A 95 -35.10 41.49 21.06
C PRO A 95 -36.14 40.39 21.37
N SER A 96 -37.28 40.76 21.96
CA SER A 96 -38.37 39.84 22.31
C SER A 96 -39.71 40.16 21.60
N SER A 97 -40.36 39.08 21.15
CA SER A 97 -41.81 38.88 20.91
C SER A 97 -42.80 40.07 20.84
N ARG A 98 -43.70 40.04 19.84
CA ARG A 98 -45.05 40.67 19.92
C ARG A 98 -46.16 39.72 19.44
N HIS A 99 -47.34 39.78 20.09
CA HIS A 99 -48.55 39.00 19.77
C HIS A 99 -49.60 39.80 18.99
N ARG A 100 -50.39 39.10 18.15
CA ARG A 100 -51.85 39.25 17.91
C ARG A 100 -52.39 37.87 17.44
N LYS A 101 -53.39 37.25 18.08
CA LYS A 101 -54.86 37.37 17.87
C LYS A 101 -55.29 37.14 16.41
N GLY A 102 -56.23 36.23 16.07
CA GLY A 102 -57.07 35.32 16.88
C GLY A 102 -58.12 34.54 16.03
N SER A 103 -59.25 34.09 16.63
CA SER A 103 -60.33 33.19 16.10
C SER A 103 -59.97 31.68 16.09
N LEU A 104 -60.67 30.75 16.76
CA LEU A 104 -62.10 30.27 16.67
C LEU A 104 -62.32 29.33 15.45
N MET A 105 -63.03 28.18 15.52
CA MET A 105 -63.97 27.67 16.55
C MET A 105 -64.12 26.11 16.53
N LYS A 106 -64.55 25.50 17.66
CA LYS A 106 -65.50 24.36 17.85
C LYS A 106 -65.60 23.23 16.77
N VAL A 107 -65.54 21.90 17.08
CA VAL A 107 -66.58 20.99 17.65
C VAL A 107 -66.45 19.62 16.93
N SER A 108 -66.77 18.40 17.43
CA SER A 108 -66.92 17.85 18.79
C SER A 108 -67.07 16.31 18.80
N SER A 109 -66.76 15.66 19.93
CA SER A 109 -67.39 14.40 20.41
C SER A 109 -67.06 13.09 19.63
N SER A 110 -67.28 11.87 20.15
CA SER A 110 -67.84 11.41 21.43
C SER A 110 -67.38 9.98 21.81
N ARG A 111 -67.33 9.66 23.12
CA ARG A 111 -67.88 8.45 23.83
C ARG A 111 -67.73 7.02 23.21
N THR A 112 -67.61 5.91 23.96
CA THR A 112 -67.80 5.58 25.41
C THR A 112 -67.08 4.26 25.77
N PRO A 113 -66.90 3.89 27.07
CA PRO A 113 -66.02 2.80 27.51
C PRO A 113 -66.76 1.46 27.80
N LYS A 114 -66.00 0.43 28.19
CA LYS A 114 -66.49 -0.77 28.92
C LYS A 114 -65.53 -1.16 30.07
N SER A 115 -65.96 -2.07 30.94
CA SER A 115 -65.64 -2.05 32.38
C SER A 115 -64.89 -3.26 32.95
N ALA A 116 -64.14 -2.98 34.03
CA ALA A 116 -63.40 -3.86 34.94
C ALA A 116 -64.08 -5.16 35.44
N ARG A 117 -63.25 -6.08 36.00
CA ARG A 117 -63.61 -7.02 37.09
C ARG A 117 -62.39 -7.33 38.00
N ARG A 118 -62.64 -7.85 39.21
CA ARG A 118 -61.71 -7.95 40.37
C ARG A 118 -61.33 -9.41 40.79
N ARG A 119 -60.18 -9.55 41.45
CA ARG A 119 -59.78 -10.46 42.59
C ARG A 119 -58.50 -9.84 43.22
N VAL A 120 -58.19 -9.76 44.52
CA VAL A 120 -58.74 -10.26 45.83
C VAL A 120 -58.50 -11.76 46.08
N VAL A 121 -57.88 -12.25 47.16
CA VAL A 121 -57.33 -11.69 48.47
C VAL A 121 -55.79 -11.91 48.55
N ALA A 122 -54.98 -11.57 49.59
CA ALA A 122 -55.12 -11.08 50.97
C ALA A 122 -54.13 -9.88 51.23
N GLY A 123 -53.54 -9.50 52.38
CA GLY A 123 -53.48 -9.97 53.79
C GLY A 123 -52.13 -10.62 54.20
N ALA A 124 -51.48 -10.37 55.35
CA ALA A 124 -51.76 -9.45 56.48
C ALA A 124 -50.49 -9.10 57.30
N GLY A 125 -50.54 -8.07 58.15
CA GLY A 125 -49.46 -7.69 59.11
C GLY A 125 -49.40 -6.18 59.34
N ALA A 126 -49.51 -5.72 60.59
CA ALA A 126 -49.61 -4.29 60.91
C ALA A 126 -48.76 -3.90 62.13
N LEU A 127 -48.18 -2.70 62.08
CA LEU A 127 -47.86 -1.88 63.24
C LEU A 127 -47.83 -0.41 62.81
N ALA A 128 -48.45 0.47 63.58
CA ALA A 128 -48.59 1.88 63.26
C ALA A 128 -48.07 2.75 64.40
N LEU A 129 -47.25 3.74 64.05
CA LEU A 129 -46.95 4.90 64.90
C LEU A 129 -46.93 6.13 63.99
N GLY A 130 -47.88 7.04 64.21
CA GLY A 130 -48.05 8.23 63.37
C GLY A 130 -47.38 9.45 63.98
N ALA A 131 -46.60 10.17 63.16
CA ALA A 131 -46.23 11.56 63.39
C ALA A 131 -46.61 12.35 62.14
N GLY A 132 -47.65 13.18 62.24
CA GLY A 132 -48.18 13.92 61.09
C GLY A 132 -47.35 15.17 60.80
N ILE A 133 -46.66 15.20 59.66
CA ILE A 133 -46.05 16.41 59.11
C ILE A 133 -46.66 16.67 57.72
N LEU A 134 -47.52 17.68 57.63
CA LEU A 134 -48.03 18.22 56.37
C LEU A 134 -46.98 19.13 55.73
N VAL A 135 -45.96 18.54 55.11
CA VAL A 135 -45.16 19.25 54.12
C VAL A 135 -45.86 19.11 52.77
N THR A 136 -46.29 20.24 52.20
CA THR A 136 -46.73 20.33 50.80
C THR A 136 -45.52 20.20 49.89
N GLY A 137 -45.02 18.97 49.75
CA GLY A 137 -43.93 18.65 48.84
C GLY A 137 -44.35 18.96 47.42
N VAL A 138 -43.78 20.01 46.83
CA VAL A 138 -43.75 20.14 45.38
C VAL A 138 -42.96 18.94 44.88
N LEU A 139 -43.66 17.99 44.26
CA LEU A 139 -43.03 16.95 43.47
C LEU A 139 -42.39 17.62 42.25
N ALA A 140 -41.18 18.14 42.45
CA ALA A 140 -40.22 18.20 41.36
C ALA A 140 -40.18 16.79 40.74
N PRO A 141 -40.26 16.65 39.40
CA PRO A 141 -40.07 15.34 38.79
C PRO A 141 -38.71 14.84 39.26
N ALA A 142 -38.69 13.67 39.91
CA ALA A 142 -37.44 13.07 40.35
C ALA A 142 -36.54 12.99 39.12
N ALA A 143 -35.40 13.70 39.14
CA ALA A 143 -34.50 13.72 38.01
C ALA A 143 -34.16 12.27 37.69
N GLN A 144 -34.60 11.78 36.52
CA GLN A 144 -34.06 10.53 36.03
C GLN A 144 -32.56 10.78 35.90
N ALA A 145 -31.75 9.97 36.59
CA ALA A 145 -30.32 9.98 36.35
C ALA A 145 -30.13 9.83 34.84
N ALA A 146 -29.42 10.78 34.22
CA ALA A 146 -29.03 10.61 32.84
C ALA A 146 -28.25 9.29 32.75
N GLY A 147 -28.51 8.50 31.71
CA GLY A 147 -27.70 7.32 31.46
C GLY A 147 -26.24 7.76 31.26
N SER A 148 -25.31 6.99 31.81
CA SER A 148 -23.86 7.19 31.61
C SER A 148 -23.55 7.41 30.14
N VAL A 149 -22.75 8.44 29.83
CA VAL A 149 -22.29 8.69 28.46
C VAL A 149 -21.59 7.44 27.92
N THR A 150 -21.96 7.05 26.71
CA THR A 150 -21.28 6.00 25.96
C THR A 150 -20.53 6.62 24.79
N PHE A 151 -19.29 6.18 24.60
CA PHE A 151 -18.42 6.61 23.51
C PHE A 151 -18.22 5.49 22.50
N LYS A 152 -18.11 5.83 21.22
CA LYS A 152 -17.68 4.91 20.15
C LYS A 152 -16.86 5.65 19.10
N ASP A 153 -16.30 4.90 18.16
CA ASP A 153 -15.59 5.42 16.98
C ASP A 153 -14.43 6.37 17.36
N LEU A 154 -13.67 5.97 18.38
CA LEU A 154 -12.46 6.69 18.80
C LEU A 154 -11.39 6.54 17.71
N VAL A 155 -10.81 7.67 17.30
CA VAL A 155 -9.69 7.70 16.35
C VAL A 155 -8.62 8.68 16.79
N LEU A 156 -7.36 8.27 16.63
CA LEU A 156 -6.17 9.09 16.78
C LEU A 156 -5.87 9.74 15.41
N GLY A 157 -6.09 11.03 15.27
CA GLY A 157 -5.82 11.79 14.05
C GLY A 157 -4.46 12.48 14.06
N VAL A 158 -3.94 12.81 12.87
CA VAL A 158 -2.76 13.69 12.75
C VAL A 158 -3.00 15.08 13.36
N GLY A 159 -2.04 15.57 14.15
CA GLY A 159 -1.96 16.99 14.50
C GLY A 159 -1.27 17.82 13.41
N ALA A 160 -1.08 19.13 13.62
CA ALA A 160 -0.40 19.97 12.62
C ALA A 160 1.08 19.60 12.43
N ASN A 161 1.67 18.94 13.44
CA ASN A 161 2.98 18.30 13.35
C ASN A 161 3.10 17.13 14.35
N GLU A 162 4.26 16.47 14.33
CA GLU A 162 4.65 15.32 15.17
C GLU A 162 4.44 15.49 16.69
N THR A 163 4.48 16.72 17.23
CA THR A 163 4.23 17.01 18.66
C THR A 163 2.73 17.02 19.04
N GLN A 164 1.85 16.74 18.09
CA GLN A 164 0.39 16.86 18.24
C GLN A 164 -0.36 15.64 17.70
N ARG A 165 -1.53 15.35 18.28
CA ARG A 165 -2.50 14.35 17.79
C ARG A 165 -3.93 14.86 18.06
N TYR A 166 -4.87 14.62 17.15
CA TYR A 166 -6.29 14.73 17.49
C TYR A 166 -6.77 13.42 18.12
N VAL A 167 -7.68 13.50 19.08
CA VAL A 167 -8.56 12.38 19.46
C VAL A 167 -9.98 12.82 19.13
N THR A 168 -10.66 12.07 18.26
CA THR A 168 -12.05 12.33 17.83
C THR A 168 -12.91 11.12 18.12
N TRP A 169 -14.20 11.32 18.45
CA TRP A 169 -15.12 10.24 18.82
C TRP A 169 -16.59 10.64 18.67
N TYR A 170 -17.48 9.64 18.68
CA TYR A 170 -18.92 9.82 18.87
C TYR A 170 -19.35 9.59 20.33
N ALA A 171 -20.37 10.33 20.77
CA ALA A 171 -20.94 10.27 22.12
C ALA A 171 -22.47 10.25 22.11
N SER A 172 -23.08 9.53 23.06
CA SER A 172 -24.54 9.44 23.19
C SER A 172 -25.21 10.63 23.86
N ALA A 173 -24.45 11.51 24.51
CA ALA A 173 -24.95 12.77 25.09
C ALA A 173 -23.91 13.89 25.00
N GLY A 174 -24.39 15.14 24.99
CA GLY A 174 -23.57 16.36 24.89
C GLY A 174 -22.98 16.80 26.22
N THR A 175 -22.41 15.85 26.96
CA THR A 175 -21.82 16.07 28.29
C THR A 175 -20.41 16.63 28.12
N ASP A 176 -20.06 17.69 28.87
CA ASP A 176 -18.71 18.26 28.88
C ASP A 176 -17.70 17.15 29.17
N SER A 177 -16.66 17.05 28.34
CA SER A 177 -15.70 15.94 28.34
C SER A 177 -14.26 16.44 28.18
N THR A 178 -13.31 15.63 28.63
CA THR A 178 -11.86 15.81 28.44
C THR A 178 -11.25 14.55 27.84
N VAL A 179 -10.06 14.65 27.28
CA VAL A 179 -9.17 13.50 27.09
C VAL A 179 -8.10 13.54 28.18
N GLN A 180 -8.08 12.50 29.00
CA GLN A 180 -6.98 12.22 29.92
C GLN A 180 -5.83 11.60 29.12
N LEU A 181 -4.60 12.05 29.39
CA LEU A 181 -3.37 11.61 28.74
C LEU A 181 -2.25 11.54 29.79
N GLU A 182 -1.53 10.43 29.81
CA GLU A 182 -0.43 10.20 30.75
C GLU A 182 0.66 9.37 30.07
N LYS A 183 1.91 9.42 30.55
CA LYS A 183 2.96 8.54 30.00
C LYS A 183 2.69 7.13 30.50
N THR A 184 2.74 6.14 29.62
CA THR A 184 2.42 4.73 29.97
C THR A 184 3.34 4.16 31.06
N ALA A 185 4.52 4.76 31.27
CA ALA A 185 5.47 4.38 32.32
C ALA A 185 5.13 4.91 33.72
N ASP A 186 4.30 5.96 33.81
CA ASP A 186 3.98 6.65 35.06
C ASP A 186 2.69 6.08 35.70
N LEU A 187 1.76 5.53 34.88
CA LEU A 187 0.48 4.93 35.27
C LEU A 187 0.55 4.00 36.49
N ASN A 188 -0.16 4.38 37.56
CA ASN A 188 -0.25 3.60 38.78
C ASN A 188 -1.11 2.34 38.59
N ALA A 189 -0.44 1.19 38.44
CA ALA A 189 -1.06 -0.12 38.17
C ALA A 189 -1.98 -0.15 36.93
N GLY A 190 -1.72 0.72 35.95
CA GLY A 190 -2.54 0.86 34.73
C GLY A 190 -3.74 1.80 34.86
N ALA A 191 -3.89 2.50 35.99
CA ALA A 191 -4.85 3.59 36.16
C ALA A 191 -4.16 4.96 36.09
N PHE A 192 -4.88 5.95 35.56
CA PHE A 192 -4.51 7.36 35.61
C PHE A 192 -4.57 7.89 37.05
N ASP A 193 -3.67 8.78 37.44
CA ASP A 193 -3.64 9.35 38.80
C ASP A 193 -3.63 10.89 38.87
N GLU A 194 -2.79 11.48 39.71
CA GLU A 194 -2.72 12.92 40.00
C GLU A 194 -1.80 13.70 39.05
N ASP A 195 -0.89 13.02 38.32
CA ASP A 195 -0.05 13.62 37.27
C ASP A 195 -0.71 13.62 35.86
N VAL A 196 -1.96 13.16 35.75
CA VAL A 196 -2.70 13.06 34.48
C VAL A 196 -2.93 14.41 33.78
N MET A 197 -2.49 14.53 32.52
CA MET A 197 -2.79 15.70 31.69
C MET A 197 -4.23 15.62 31.17
N SER A 198 -4.99 16.71 31.31
CA SER A 198 -6.40 16.78 30.90
C SER A 198 -6.62 17.81 29.79
N TYR A 199 -6.90 17.32 28.58
CA TYR A 199 -7.14 18.15 27.39
C TYR A 199 -8.65 18.38 27.21
N ASN A 200 -9.08 19.64 27.17
CA ASN A 200 -10.50 20.00 27.02
C ASN A 200 -11.05 19.59 25.64
N ALA A 201 -12.20 18.94 25.61
CA ALA A 201 -12.87 18.56 24.38
C ALA A 201 -13.82 19.64 23.86
N SER A 202 -13.94 19.76 22.54
CA SER A 202 -15.11 20.35 21.89
C SER A 202 -16.14 19.24 21.65
N VAL A 203 -17.21 19.22 22.46
CA VAL A 203 -18.35 18.32 22.28
C VAL A 203 -19.47 19.09 21.58
N THR A 204 -19.92 18.60 20.41
CA THR A 204 -20.88 19.30 19.55
C THR A 204 -21.98 18.37 19.06
N PRO A 205 -23.26 18.81 18.99
CA PRO A 205 -24.32 18.03 18.38
C PRO A 205 -24.00 17.66 16.93
N THR A 206 -24.35 16.45 16.53
CA THR A 206 -24.38 16.07 15.11
C THR A 206 -25.69 16.51 14.46
N THR A 207 -25.70 16.63 13.14
CA THR A 207 -26.86 16.95 12.32
C THR A 207 -26.87 16.14 11.02
N GLY A 208 -27.91 16.33 10.19
CA GLY A 208 -28.24 15.40 9.10
C GLY A 208 -29.03 14.20 9.63
N SER A 209 -29.32 13.27 8.71
CA SER A 209 -29.95 11.97 8.99
C SER A 209 -29.10 10.89 8.37
N SER A 210 -28.86 9.79 9.07
CA SER A 210 -28.31 8.58 8.47
C SER A 210 -29.31 7.95 7.49
N GLY A 211 -28.80 7.21 6.50
CA GLY A 211 -29.51 6.87 5.26
C GLY A 211 -30.66 5.87 5.42
N GLY A 212 -30.53 4.91 6.34
CA GLY A 212 -31.59 3.92 6.57
C GLY A 212 -31.29 2.76 7.53
N ASP A 213 -30.14 2.77 8.20
CA ASP A 213 -29.55 1.60 8.84
C ASP A 213 -29.48 1.69 10.38
N ILE A 214 -28.68 2.60 10.93
CA ILE A 214 -28.54 2.90 12.36
C ILE A 214 -28.56 4.43 12.55
N ALA A 215 -28.93 4.90 13.74
CA ALA A 215 -28.92 6.34 14.00
C ALA A 215 -27.48 6.84 14.25
N ARG A 216 -27.05 7.88 13.50
CA ARG A 216 -25.85 8.68 13.82
C ARG A 216 -25.86 9.05 15.30
N SER A 217 -24.73 8.89 15.99
CA SER A 217 -24.63 9.29 17.40
C SER A 217 -24.89 10.80 17.54
N PRO A 218 -25.72 11.23 18.51
CA PRO A 218 -26.26 12.59 18.55
C PRO A 218 -25.22 13.67 18.86
N TYR A 219 -24.02 13.30 19.30
CA TYR A 219 -22.90 14.21 19.55
C TYR A 219 -21.59 13.59 19.06
N ARG A 220 -20.65 14.46 18.68
CA ARG A 220 -19.23 14.14 18.51
C ARG A 220 -18.41 14.87 19.56
N GLY A 221 -17.27 14.32 19.93
CA GLY A 221 -16.24 14.99 20.71
C GLY A 221 -14.92 15.05 19.94
N SER A 222 -14.10 16.05 20.26
CA SER A 222 -12.74 16.20 19.73
C SER A 222 -11.85 16.94 20.71
N ALA A 223 -10.65 16.44 20.97
CA ALA A 223 -9.58 17.14 21.68
C ALA A 223 -8.30 17.16 20.84
N LEU A 224 -7.53 18.25 20.91
CA LEU A 224 -6.17 18.30 20.40
C LEU A 224 -5.23 17.98 21.57
N LEU A 225 -4.49 16.87 21.46
CA LEU A 225 -3.33 16.59 22.27
C LEU A 225 -2.15 17.37 21.66
N ASP A 226 -1.44 18.13 22.48
CA ASP A 226 -0.25 18.88 22.08
C ASP A 226 0.85 18.80 23.14
N THR A 227 2.02 19.38 22.83
CA THR A 227 3.22 19.33 23.69
C THR A 227 3.74 17.92 23.99
N LEU A 228 3.38 16.94 23.15
CA LEU A 228 3.89 15.56 23.26
C LEU A 228 5.41 15.53 23.17
N GLU A 229 6.05 14.69 23.99
CA GLU A 229 7.48 14.43 23.97
C GLU A 229 7.84 13.38 22.91
N ALA A 230 9.10 13.37 22.46
CA ALA A 230 9.61 12.38 21.50
C ALA A 230 9.87 11.02 22.18
N ASN A 231 9.86 9.93 21.40
CA ASN A 231 10.19 8.56 21.83
C ASN A 231 9.36 8.03 23.02
N THR A 232 8.19 8.61 23.28
CA THR A 232 7.41 8.43 24.51
C THR A 232 6.12 7.66 24.22
N SER A 233 5.87 6.61 25.02
CA SER A 233 4.58 5.93 25.03
C SER A 233 3.60 6.70 25.92
N TYR A 234 2.42 6.97 25.38
CA TYR A 234 1.34 7.67 26.06
C TYR A 234 0.07 6.82 26.04
N THR A 235 -0.62 6.79 27.18
CA THR A 235 -1.94 6.16 27.31
C THR A 235 -2.99 7.25 27.50
N TYR A 236 -4.14 7.10 26.85
CA TYR A 236 -5.21 8.09 26.85
C TYR A 236 -6.61 7.47 26.97
N GLN A 237 -7.57 8.25 27.48
CA GLN A 237 -9.00 7.92 27.46
C GLN A 237 -9.85 9.18 27.43
N VAL A 238 -11.09 9.08 26.94
CA VAL A 238 -12.10 10.13 27.10
C VAL A 238 -12.73 9.99 28.49
N LEU A 239 -12.89 11.11 29.19
CA LEU A 239 -13.62 11.22 30.46
C LEU A 239 -14.73 12.28 30.33
N ALA A 240 -15.98 11.89 30.55
CA ALA A 240 -17.10 12.83 30.68
C ALA A 240 -17.25 13.32 32.14
N SER A 241 -17.79 14.52 32.29
CA SER A 241 -18.07 15.17 33.58
C SER A 241 -19.15 14.49 34.44
N ASP A 242 -19.82 13.45 33.92
CA ASP A 242 -20.67 12.55 34.71
C ASP A 242 -19.89 11.36 35.34
N GLY A 243 -18.61 11.22 35.02
CA GLY A 243 -17.74 10.12 35.45
C GLY A 243 -17.64 8.96 34.46
N SER A 244 -18.30 9.02 33.31
CA SER A 244 -18.22 7.97 32.28
C SER A 244 -16.90 8.06 31.50
N THR A 245 -16.27 6.91 31.24
CA THR A 245 -15.00 6.81 30.49
C THR A 245 -15.12 5.99 29.21
N SER A 246 -14.24 6.23 28.23
CA SER A 246 -14.01 5.29 27.13
C SER A 246 -13.16 4.10 27.60
N ALA A 247 -12.94 3.13 26.70
CA ALA A 247 -11.75 2.30 26.80
C ALA A 247 -10.48 3.16 26.71
N SER A 248 -9.42 2.75 27.40
CA SER A 248 -8.11 3.41 27.38
C SER A 248 -7.22 2.82 26.28
N TYR A 249 -6.50 3.66 25.55
CA TYR A 249 -5.68 3.27 24.40
C TYR A 249 -4.25 3.81 24.55
N THR A 250 -3.27 3.16 23.92
CA THR A 250 -1.85 3.55 24.01
C THR A 250 -1.25 3.78 22.64
N PHE A 251 -0.59 4.92 22.45
CA PHE A 251 0.21 5.24 21.27
C PHE A 251 1.65 5.54 21.66
N LYS A 252 2.55 5.61 20.68
CA LYS A 252 3.95 5.97 20.89
C LYS A 252 4.38 7.05 19.90
N THR A 253 5.08 8.07 20.39
CA THR A 253 5.77 9.04 19.52
C THR A 253 7.14 8.49 19.09
N GLY A 254 7.52 8.74 17.84
CA GLY A 254 8.89 8.52 17.39
C GLY A 254 9.85 9.61 17.85
N SER A 255 11.07 9.60 17.29
CA SER A 255 11.95 10.77 17.30
C SER A 255 11.26 11.99 16.67
N PHE A 256 11.68 13.20 17.04
CA PHE A 256 11.25 14.43 16.34
C PHE A 256 12.31 14.86 15.32
N GLY A 257 11.85 15.45 14.22
CA GLY A 257 12.59 15.56 12.97
C GLY A 257 12.81 14.21 12.27
N LEU A 258 13.34 14.26 11.05
CA LEU A 258 13.49 13.08 10.19
C LEU A 258 14.43 12.01 10.74
N GLY A 259 15.52 12.41 11.43
CA GLY A 259 16.49 11.47 12.00
C GLY A 259 17.11 10.55 10.95
N SER A 260 17.08 9.24 11.20
CA SER A 260 17.38 8.18 10.23
C SER A 260 16.28 8.01 9.19
N GLY A 261 15.02 8.14 9.61
CA GLY A 261 13.82 8.04 8.79
C GLY A 261 12.58 7.70 9.62
N PHE A 262 11.48 7.43 8.91
CA PHE A 262 10.26 6.82 9.43
C PHE A 262 9.47 6.21 8.26
N GLU A 263 8.45 5.43 8.58
CA GLU A 263 7.51 4.89 7.60
C GLU A 263 6.08 5.42 7.81
N PHE A 264 5.38 5.59 6.70
CA PHE A 264 3.94 5.78 6.69
C PHE A 264 3.28 4.83 5.70
N ALA A 265 2.07 4.39 6.01
CA ALA A 265 1.26 3.59 5.10
C ALA A 265 0.22 4.44 4.36
N ALA A 266 -0.19 3.99 3.18
CA ALA A 266 -1.31 4.58 2.44
C ALA A 266 -2.28 3.50 1.93
N PHE A 267 -3.58 3.73 2.14
CA PHE A 267 -4.65 2.80 1.79
C PHE A 267 -5.61 3.38 0.75
N GLY A 268 -5.84 2.58 -0.29
CA GLY A 268 -6.89 2.78 -1.26
C GLY A 268 -8.20 2.19 -0.79
N ASP A 269 -9.23 3.00 -0.91
CA ASP A 269 -10.61 2.57 -1.14
C ASP A 269 -11.02 1.30 -0.36
N PRO A 270 -10.95 1.30 1.00
CA PRO A 270 -11.52 0.23 1.81
C PRO A 270 -13.02 0.06 1.54
N GLN A 271 -13.73 1.15 1.27
CA GLN A 271 -15.09 1.22 0.75
C GLN A 271 -16.04 0.19 1.41
N LEU A 272 -16.05 0.23 2.75
CA LEU A 272 -16.76 -0.72 3.60
C LEU A 272 -18.25 -0.73 3.25
N GLY A 273 -18.78 -1.89 2.87
CA GLY A 273 -20.19 -2.08 2.55
C GLY A 273 -20.55 -1.99 1.08
N ALA A 274 -19.57 -1.99 0.18
CA ALA A 274 -19.83 -2.20 -1.25
C ALA A 274 -20.56 -3.55 -1.45
N ASP A 275 -21.76 -3.52 -2.00
CA ASP A 275 -22.57 -4.71 -2.30
C ASP A 275 -23.10 -4.57 -3.74
N SER A 276 -23.02 -5.66 -4.50
CA SER A 276 -23.56 -5.75 -5.87
C SER A 276 -25.09 -5.68 -5.93
N ASN A 277 -25.78 -5.76 -4.78
CA ASN A 277 -27.22 -5.85 -4.63
C ASN A 277 -27.83 -4.69 -3.81
N ASN A 278 -27.24 -4.31 -2.68
CA ASN A 278 -27.77 -3.25 -1.81
C ASN A 278 -26.75 -2.62 -0.84
N ASN A 279 -26.10 -1.53 -1.26
CA ASN A 279 -25.18 -0.74 -0.42
C ASN A 279 -25.83 0.03 0.76
N SER A 280 -27.16 -0.01 0.93
CA SER A 280 -27.90 0.82 1.90
C SER A 280 -28.26 0.09 3.21
N GLN A 281 -27.60 -1.03 3.56
CA GLN A 281 -27.98 -1.85 4.72
C GLN A 281 -26.80 -2.27 5.63
N SER A 282 -27.07 -2.28 6.94
CA SER A 282 -26.06 -2.47 7.99
C SER A 282 -25.59 -3.90 8.25
N THR A 283 -26.25 -4.90 7.68
CA THR A 283 -26.12 -6.29 8.16
C THR A 283 -25.89 -7.34 7.07
N SER A 284 -25.38 -6.92 5.90
CA SER A 284 -24.92 -7.86 4.87
C SER A 284 -23.79 -8.77 5.39
N ALA A 285 -23.54 -9.89 4.71
CA ALA A 285 -22.33 -10.67 4.94
C ALA A 285 -21.11 -9.87 4.46
N ASP A 286 -21.30 -9.19 3.33
CA ASP A 286 -20.42 -8.31 2.59
C ASP A 286 -19.72 -7.30 3.49
N LEU A 287 -20.48 -6.51 4.27
CA LEU A 287 -19.91 -5.51 5.17
C LEU A 287 -19.05 -6.14 6.28
N LYS A 288 -19.35 -7.37 6.70
CA LYS A 288 -18.55 -8.09 7.70
C LYS A 288 -17.27 -8.69 7.10
N GLU A 289 -17.31 -9.03 5.82
CA GLU A 289 -16.12 -9.47 5.08
C GLU A 289 -15.21 -8.30 4.72
N ASP A 290 -15.76 -7.16 4.28
CA ASP A 290 -15.02 -5.92 4.08
C ASP A 290 -14.36 -5.46 5.40
N ALA A 291 -15.07 -5.56 6.52
CA ALA A 291 -14.53 -5.27 7.85
C ALA A 291 -13.40 -6.22 8.25
N ALA A 292 -13.55 -7.52 7.97
CA ALA A 292 -12.50 -8.49 8.22
C ALA A 292 -11.28 -8.26 7.32
N GLY A 293 -11.48 -7.95 6.03
CA GLY A 293 -10.41 -7.64 5.09
C GLY A 293 -9.65 -6.37 5.45
N TRP A 294 -10.36 -5.33 5.88
CA TRP A 294 -9.76 -4.09 6.37
C TRP A 294 -8.96 -4.29 7.66
N ALA A 295 -9.53 -4.99 8.65
CA ALA A 295 -8.84 -5.30 9.90
C ALA A 295 -7.61 -6.20 9.68
N ASP A 296 -7.73 -7.23 8.85
CA ASP A 296 -6.64 -8.13 8.49
C ASP A 296 -5.51 -7.39 7.76
N THR A 297 -5.83 -6.49 6.81
CA THR A 297 -4.83 -5.65 6.14
C THR A 297 -4.04 -4.78 7.13
N LEU A 298 -4.68 -4.20 8.15
CA LEU A 298 -3.99 -3.45 9.20
C LEU A 298 -3.21 -4.35 10.18
N ASN A 299 -3.59 -5.62 10.35
CA ASN A 299 -2.82 -6.60 11.11
C ASN A 299 -1.56 -7.01 10.35
N VAL A 300 -1.68 -7.28 9.04
CA VAL A 300 -0.56 -7.63 8.16
C VAL A 300 0.45 -6.50 8.09
N LEU A 301 0.02 -5.25 7.83
CA LEU A 301 0.91 -4.08 7.87
C LEU A 301 1.62 -3.95 9.21
N GLN A 302 0.92 -4.15 10.33
CA GLN A 302 1.52 -4.00 11.66
C GLN A 302 2.55 -5.11 11.97
N ALA A 303 2.45 -6.28 11.33
CA ALA A 303 3.44 -7.35 11.41
C ALA A 303 4.63 -7.09 10.49
N ASP A 304 4.38 -6.79 9.20
CA ASP A 304 5.38 -6.40 8.19
C ASP A 304 6.28 -5.25 8.72
N ALA A 305 5.66 -4.16 9.15
CA ALA A 305 6.35 -3.01 9.74
C ALA A 305 6.88 -3.21 11.17
N SER A 306 6.92 -4.45 11.68
CA SER A 306 7.62 -4.80 12.92
C SER A 306 9.00 -5.43 12.70
N ASP A 307 9.26 -5.95 11.48
CA ASP A 307 10.57 -6.46 11.05
C ASP A 307 11.40 -5.42 10.26
N ASP A 308 10.79 -4.28 9.88
CA ASP A 308 11.46 -3.20 9.14
C ASP A 308 12.53 -2.43 9.93
N ALA A 309 13.47 -1.84 9.19
CA ALA A 309 14.54 -1.02 9.74
C ALA A 309 14.11 0.40 10.15
N LEU A 310 12.89 0.83 9.82
CA LEU A 310 12.31 2.12 10.19
C LEU A 310 10.94 1.92 10.86
N PRO A 311 10.56 2.77 11.82
CA PRO A 311 9.28 2.65 12.49
C PRO A 311 8.12 3.18 11.62
N LEU A 312 7.07 2.38 11.45
CA LEU A 312 5.76 2.86 11.02
C LEU A 312 5.19 3.81 12.08
N GLU A 313 4.90 5.05 11.69
CA GLU A 313 4.44 6.11 12.59
C GLU A 313 3.16 6.83 12.14
N LEU A 314 2.66 6.52 10.94
CA LEU A 314 1.56 7.27 10.32
C LEU A 314 0.76 6.38 9.35
N LEU A 315 -0.57 6.50 9.42
CA LEU A 315 -1.52 5.89 8.50
C LEU A 315 -2.18 6.99 7.65
N THR A 316 -2.26 6.81 6.35
CA THR A 316 -2.88 7.77 5.42
C THR A 316 -3.87 7.06 4.49
N SER A 317 -4.80 7.80 3.87
CA SER A 317 -5.70 7.24 2.85
C SER A 317 -5.88 8.21 1.69
N THR A 318 -6.26 7.64 0.55
CA THR A 318 -6.56 8.34 -0.70
C THR A 318 -8.06 8.61 -0.88
N GLY A 319 -8.95 7.91 -0.16
CA GLY A 319 -10.39 8.17 -0.14
C GLY A 319 -11.23 6.93 0.19
N ASP A 320 -12.55 7.07 0.06
CA ASP A 320 -13.57 6.03 0.15
C ASP A 320 -13.35 5.06 1.31
N GLN A 321 -13.44 5.57 2.54
CA GLN A 321 -13.41 4.71 3.72
C GLN A 321 -14.67 3.84 3.79
N ILE A 322 -15.81 4.35 3.32
CA ILE A 322 -17.10 3.66 3.29
C ILE A 322 -17.78 3.75 1.92
N GLU A 323 -18.74 2.87 1.65
CA GLU A 323 -19.49 2.84 0.39
C GLU A 323 -20.61 3.90 0.28
N THR A 324 -21.16 4.42 1.37
CA THR A 324 -22.29 5.37 1.28
C THR A 324 -22.29 6.34 2.46
N ALA A 325 -21.87 7.59 2.21
CA ALA A 325 -21.60 8.68 3.18
C ALA A 325 -22.50 8.79 4.43
N ASN A 326 -23.77 8.41 4.34
CA ASN A 326 -24.76 8.50 5.43
C ASN A 326 -25.18 7.15 6.06
N VAL A 327 -24.60 6.01 5.66
CA VAL A 327 -24.82 4.69 6.27
C VAL A 327 -23.80 4.51 7.40
N GLU A 328 -24.23 4.74 8.64
CA GLU A 328 -23.28 4.84 9.77
C GLU A 328 -22.68 3.49 10.16
N SER A 329 -23.35 2.36 9.94
CA SER A 329 -22.74 1.06 10.27
C SER A 329 -21.50 0.74 9.42
N GLN A 330 -21.35 1.39 8.26
CA GLN A 330 -20.13 1.27 7.46
C GLN A 330 -18.96 1.97 8.14
N TRP A 331 -19.22 3.08 8.85
CA TRP A 331 -18.25 3.68 9.77
C TRP A 331 -18.00 2.76 10.98
N ASP A 332 -19.03 2.25 11.66
CA ASP A 332 -18.84 1.29 12.79
C ASP A 332 -17.96 0.10 12.37
N ALA A 333 -18.15 -0.43 11.16
CA ALA A 333 -17.33 -1.48 10.57
C ALA A 333 -15.90 -1.02 10.26
N TRP A 334 -15.74 0.16 9.65
CA TRP A 334 -14.44 0.77 9.37
C TRP A 334 -13.63 1.05 10.64
N PHE A 335 -14.30 1.40 11.74
CA PHE A 335 -13.73 1.62 13.07
C PHE A 335 -13.47 0.34 13.88
N THR A 336 -13.60 -0.85 13.30
CA THR A 336 -13.23 -2.12 13.97
C THR A 336 -11.75 -2.19 14.41
N PRO A 337 -10.74 -1.75 13.60
CA PRO A 337 -9.33 -1.99 13.92
C PRO A 337 -8.77 -1.05 15.01
N ASP A 338 -8.18 -1.60 16.07
CA ASP A 338 -7.62 -0.80 17.16
C ASP A 338 -6.37 0.00 16.76
N GLN A 339 -5.71 -0.34 15.64
CA GLN A 339 -4.63 0.45 15.02
C GLN A 339 -5.03 1.92 14.81
N LEU A 340 -6.31 2.19 14.56
CA LEU A 340 -6.86 3.55 14.41
C LEU A 340 -6.85 4.38 15.71
N ARG A 341 -6.54 3.77 16.87
CA ARG A 341 -6.31 4.43 18.16
C ARG A 341 -4.83 4.49 18.56
N THR A 342 -3.96 3.69 17.93
CA THR A 342 -2.54 3.57 18.31
C THR A 342 -1.60 4.27 17.34
N LEU A 343 -1.99 4.43 16.07
CA LEU A 343 -1.27 5.17 15.03
C LEU A 343 -2.12 6.36 14.56
N PRO A 344 -1.53 7.54 14.28
CA PRO A 344 -2.25 8.67 13.74
C PRO A 344 -2.78 8.37 12.32
N TYR A 345 -4.04 8.70 12.08
CA TYR A 345 -4.69 8.58 10.78
C TYR A 345 -4.84 9.94 10.08
N ALA A 346 -4.62 9.96 8.77
CA ALA A 346 -4.84 11.09 7.88
C ALA A 346 -5.75 10.68 6.70
N ALA A 347 -7.05 10.88 6.86
CA ALA A 347 -8.06 10.55 5.86
C ALA A 347 -8.04 11.54 4.69
N ALA A 348 -8.36 11.06 3.48
CA ALA A 348 -8.80 11.90 2.37
C ALA A 348 -10.29 11.64 2.09
N ILE A 349 -10.96 12.58 1.43
CA ILE A 349 -12.38 12.45 1.08
C ILE A 349 -12.47 11.83 -0.32
N GLY A 350 -13.02 10.62 -0.43
CA GLY A 350 -13.43 10.01 -1.70
C GLY A 350 -14.89 10.34 -2.06
N ASN A 351 -15.35 9.91 -3.24
CA ASN A 351 -16.68 10.30 -3.69
C ASN A 351 -17.81 9.63 -2.90
N HIS A 352 -17.59 8.43 -2.38
CA HIS A 352 -18.53 7.73 -1.51
C HIS A 352 -18.58 8.33 -0.09
N ASP A 353 -17.52 8.98 0.39
CA ASP A 353 -17.53 9.78 1.64
C ASP A 353 -18.19 11.17 1.46
N SER A 354 -18.07 11.76 0.26
CA SER A 354 -18.11 13.21 0.03
C SER A 354 -19.43 13.94 0.34
N SER A 355 -20.56 13.22 0.33
CA SER A 355 -21.90 13.79 0.13
C SER A 355 -22.68 14.10 1.42
N ASP A 356 -22.28 13.52 2.55
CA ASP A 356 -22.89 13.74 3.88
C ASP A 356 -21.87 14.31 4.88
N LEU A 357 -22.26 14.41 6.16
CA LEU A 357 -21.48 14.97 7.27
C LEU A 357 -20.73 13.90 8.08
N GLY A 358 -20.92 12.60 7.81
CA GLY A 358 -20.32 11.49 8.57
C GLY A 358 -18.81 11.62 8.73
N TYR A 359 -18.08 11.66 7.60
CA TYR A 359 -16.62 11.93 7.56
C TYR A 359 -16.23 13.15 8.42
N LYS A 360 -16.99 14.25 8.31
CA LYS A 360 -16.73 15.52 9.00
C LYS A 360 -16.88 15.43 10.52
N TYR A 361 -17.62 14.44 11.01
CA TYR A 361 -17.80 14.21 12.42
C TYR A 361 -16.76 13.24 12.99
N HIS A 362 -16.44 12.20 12.22
CA HIS A 362 -15.43 11.21 12.55
C HIS A 362 -14.00 11.76 12.58
N PHE A 363 -13.66 12.72 11.71
CA PHE A 363 -12.31 13.27 11.63
C PHE A 363 -12.21 14.75 12.07
N SER A 364 -11.18 15.04 12.86
CA SER A 364 -10.69 16.41 13.13
C SER A 364 -9.35 16.60 12.42
N LEU A 365 -9.23 17.66 11.62
CA LEU A 365 -8.17 17.82 10.63
C LEU A 365 -7.33 19.09 10.89
N PRO A 366 -5.99 19.01 10.87
CA PRO A 366 -5.11 20.15 11.12
C PRO A 366 -5.00 21.08 9.90
N ASN A 367 -4.94 22.39 10.14
CA ASN A 367 -4.79 23.43 9.10
C ASN A 367 -5.80 23.33 7.94
N ASN A 368 -7.01 22.82 8.21
CA ASN A 368 -8.05 22.67 7.18
C ASN A 368 -8.68 24.01 6.80
N ASP A 369 -8.91 24.24 5.51
CA ASP A 369 -9.74 25.38 5.09
C ASP A 369 -11.21 25.02 5.25
N THR A 370 -11.92 25.80 6.06
CA THR A 370 -13.37 25.68 6.31
C THR A 370 -14.15 26.91 5.80
N THR A 371 -13.47 27.79 5.07
CA THR A 371 -13.94 29.13 4.66
C THR A 371 -13.99 29.32 3.14
N THR A 372 -13.02 28.76 2.40
CA THR A 372 -13.03 28.81 0.93
C THR A 372 -14.03 27.80 0.39
N ALA A 373 -15.25 28.26 0.09
CA ALA A 373 -16.35 27.44 -0.42
C ALA A 373 -16.01 26.62 -1.69
N ASN A 374 -15.03 27.07 -2.49
CA ASN A 374 -14.55 26.31 -3.63
C ASN A 374 -13.87 24.98 -3.24
N LEU A 375 -13.23 24.89 -2.07
CA LEU A 375 -12.57 23.66 -1.60
C LEU A 375 -13.55 22.66 -0.94
N GLN A 376 -14.82 23.05 -0.75
CA GLN A 376 -15.76 22.27 0.07
C GLN A 376 -16.68 21.34 -0.73
N THR A 377 -16.96 20.16 -0.15
CA THR A 377 -18.21 19.39 -0.27
C THR A 377 -18.90 19.32 1.11
N THR A 378 -19.91 18.48 1.30
CA THR A 378 -20.57 18.28 2.61
C THR A 378 -19.58 17.76 3.67
N ALA A 379 -18.75 16.78 3.28
CA ALA A 379 -17.74 16.15 4.13
C ALA A 379 -16.63 17.12 4.60
N GLY A 380 -16.33 18.18 3.86
CA GLY A 380 -15.27 19.14 4.19
C GLY A 380 -14.45 19.56 2.98
N GLY A 381 -13.18 19.85 3.18
CA GLY A 381 -12.26 20.34 2.16
C GLY A 381 -10.80 20.14 2.56
N ASP A 382 -9.90 20.76 1.80
CA ASP A 382 -8.45 20.55 1.86
C ASP A 382 -7.83 20.88 3.23
N TYR A 383 -6.74 20.16 3.56
CA TYR A 383 -5.95 20.35 4.78
C TYR A 383 -4.47 19.99 4.57
N TRP A 384 -3.59 20.34 5.52
CA TRP A 384 -2.16 20.01 5.46
C TRP A 384 -1.53 19.86 6.84
N TYR A 385 -0.43 19.10 6.93
CA TYR A 385 0.37 18.94 8.15
C TYR A 385 1.84 18.67 7.80
N VAL A 386 2.74 18.84 8.78
CA VAL A 386 4.18 18.54 8.61
C VAL A 386 4.61 17.48 9.62
N TYR A 387 4.87 16.26 9.14
CA TYR A 387 5.39 15.16 9.96
C TYR A 387 6.85 14.89 9.57
N LYS A 388 7.78 14.94 10.52
CA LYS A 388 9.21 14.68 10.34
C LYS A 388 9.88 15.47 9.21
N GLY A 389 9.40 16.70 8.98
CA GLY A 389 9.86 17.57 7.90
C GLY A 389 9.32 17.22 6.50
N VAL A 390 8.42 16.24 6.39
CA VAL A 390 7.60 16.00 5.20
C VAL A 390 6.36 16.87 5.28
N LEU A 391 6.07 17.66 4.24
CA LEU A 391 4.78 18.32 4.08
C LEU A 391 3.80 17.35 3.43
N PHE A 392 2.69 17.08 4.10
CA PHE A 392 1.54 16.37 3.54
C PHE A 392 0.44 17.38 3.24
N VAL A 393 -0.09 17.38 2.01
CA VAL A 393 -1.26 18.19 1.62
C VAL A 393 -2.34 17.25 1.08
N VAL A 394 -3.55 17.34 1.63
CA VAL A 394 -4.66 16.46 1.27
C VAL A 394 -5.78 17.29 0.65
N ILE A 395 -6.23 16.89 -0.53
CA ILE A 395 -7.11 17.69 -1.39
C ILE A 395 -8.46 16.97 -1.59
N ASN A 396 -9.57 17.67 -1.35
CA ASN A 396 -10.90 17.11 -1.59
C ASN A 396 -11.27 17.18 -3.08
N SER A 397 -10.72 16.28 -3.90
CA SER A 397 -10.92 16.27 -5.37
C SER A 397 -12.38 16.18 -5.84
N ASN A 398 -13.32 15.79 -4.97
CA ASN A 398 -14.77 15.84 -5.24
C ASN A 398 -15.30 17.27 -5.44
N ALA A 399 -14.60 18.27 -4.89
CA ALA A 399 -14.87 19.66 -5.12
C ALA A 399 -14.39 20.09 -6.51
N GLN A 400 -15.03 19.59 -7.57
CA GLN A 400 -14.57 19.78 -8.95
C GLN A 400 -15.32 20.85 -9.75
N SER A 401 -14.56 21.73 -10.43
CA SER A 401 -15.00 22.67 -11.47
C SER A 401 -13.82 23.55 -11.92
N SER A 402 -13.97 24.23 -13.06
CA SER A 402 -13.04 25.26 -13.55
C SER A 402 -12.77 26.43 -12.58
N THR A 403 -13.50 26.56 -11.46
CA THR A 403 -13.21 27.51 -10.37
C THR A 403 -12.73 26.86 -9.08
N LYS A 404 -12.94 25.55 -8.91
CA LYS A 404 -12.54 24.78 -7.73
C LYS A 404 -11.17 24.11 -7.90
N ASP A 405 -10.90 23.51 -9.06
CA ASP A 405 -9.60 22.93 -9.41
C ASP A 405 -8.43 23.95 -9.28
N PRO A 406 -8.55 25.22 -9.72
CA PRO A 406 -7.53 26.24 -9.44
C PRO A 406 -7.43 26.66 -7.97
N ALA A 407 -8.51 26.51 -7.19
CA ALA A 407 -8.50 26.84 -5.76
C ALA A 407 -7.68 25.80 -4.97
N HIS A 408 -7.82 24.51 -5.31
CA HIS A 408 -6.96 23.45 -4.76
C HIS A 408 -5.48 23.73 -5.03
N MET A 409 -5.12 24.11 -6.26
CA MET A 409 -3.72 24.46 -6.58
C MET A 409 -3.23 25.70 -5.82
N ALA A 410 -4.10 26.68 -5.54
CA ALA A 410 -3.79 27.81 -4.67
C ALA A 410 -3.58 27.40 -3.20
N PHE A 411 -4.35 26.42 -2.70
CA PHE A 411 -4.19 25.86 -1.36
C PHE A 411 -2.86 25.08 -1.20
N VAL A 412 -2.52 24.21 -2.15
CA VAL A 412 -1.20 23.54 -2.19
C VAL A 412 -0.08 24.57 -2.26
N THR A 413 -0.23 25.61 -3.10
CA THR A 413 0.72 26.73 -3.17
C THR A 413 0.89 27.44 -1.82
N GLN A 414 -0.18 27.62 -1.04
CA GLN A 414 -0.13 28.21 0.29
C GLN A 414 0.58 27.29 1.30
N ALA A 415 0.26 25.99 1.31
CA ALA A 415 0.90 25.00 2.19
C ALA A 415 2.41 24.90 1.92
N VAL A 416 2.82 24.91 0.65
CA VAL A 416 4.24 24.90 0.23
C VAL A 416 4.96 26.19 0.65
N LYS A 417 4.31 27.35 0.50
CA LYS A 417 4.88 28.66 0.92
C LYS A 417 4.96 28.82 2.44
N ALA A 418 4.04 28.21 3.19
CA ALA A 418 4.10 28.17 4.65
C ALA A 418 5.23 27.26 5.17
N ASN A 419 5.58 26.21 4.42
CA ASN A 419 6.56 25.20 4.80
C ASN A 419 7.74 25.11 3.81
N PRO A 420 8.52 26.20 3.61
CA PRO A 420 9.59 26.22 2.63
C PRO A 420 10.75 25.26 2.97
N GLY A 421 10.92 24.94 4.26
CA GLY A 421 11.89 23.97 4.77
C GLY A 421 11.43 22.50 4.67
N ALA A 422 10.25 22.21 4.10
CA ALA A 422 9.81 20.84 3.89
C ALA A 422 10.79 20.07 3.02
N LYS A 423 11.33 18.96 3.55
CA LYS A 423 12.36 18.15 2.90
C LYS A 423 11.76 17.25 1.82
N TRP A 424 10.57 16.72 2.07
CA TRP A 424 9.73 16.03 1.09
C TRP A 424 8.33 16.65 1.10
N ARG A 425 7.59 16.48 0.01
CA ARG A 425 6.24 16.99 -0.19
C ARG A 425 5.39 15.90 -0.85
N VAL A 426 4.37 15.46 -0.13
CA VAL A 426 3.42 14.43 -0.55
C VAL A 426 2.04 15.07 -0.70
N VAL A 427 1.35 14.77 -1.79
CA VAL A 427 -0.03 15.20 -2.03
C VAL A 427 -0.95 13.97 -2.09
N SER A 428 -2.06 13.96 -1.37
CA SER A 428 -3.07 12.88 -1.42
C SER A 428 -4.43 13.41 -1.89
N TYR A 429 -5.08 12.70 -2.83
CA TYR A 429 -6.46 12.93 -3.23
C TYR A 429 -7.03 11.77 -4.04
N HIS A 430 -8.34 11.58 -3.97
CA HIS A 430 -9.02 10.38 -4.45
C HIS A 430 -8.88 10.07 -5.96
N HIS A 431 -9.47 10.88 -6.85
CA HIS A 431 -9.60 10.53 -8.29
C HIS A 431 -8.22 10.39 -8.98
N ALA A 432 -7.99 9.27 -9.67
CA ALA A 432 -6.70 8.93 -10.28
C ALA A 432 -6.49 9.55 -11.67
N LEU A 433 -5.68 10.62 -11.76
CA LEU A 433 -5.35 11.31 -13.02
C LEU A 433 -4.69 10.40 -14.05
N TYR A 434 -3.90 9.43 -13.59
CA TYR A 434 -3.23 8.42 -14.41
C TYR A 434 -3.75 7.02 -14.06
N SER A 435 -5.07 6.93 -13.83
CA SER A 435 -5.82 5.67 -13.73
C SER A 435 -5.40 4.68 -14.82
N PRO A 436 -5.27 3.39 -14.47
CA PRO A 436 -5.02 2.30 -15.42
C PRO A 436 -6.30 1.55 -15.84
N ALA A 437 -7.48 2.04 -15.41
CA ALA A 437 -8.74 1.31 -15.40
C ALA A 437 -9.91 2.21 -15.87
N SER A 438 -11.12 1.95 -15.38
CA SER A 438 -12.36 2.55 -15.91
C SER A 438 -12.36 4.07 -16.00
N HIS A 439 -11.61 4.78 -15.14
CA HIS A 439 -11.61 6.25 -15.09
C HIS A 439 -10.42 6.90 -15.84
N ALA A 440 -9.59 6.11 -16.54
CA ALA A 440 -8.41 6.58 -17.29
C ALA A 440 -8.74 7.70 -18.30
N ASN A 441 -9.92 7.63 -18.92
CA ASN A 441 -10.38 8.58 -19.94
C ASN A 441 -11.56 9.46 -19.48
N ASP A 442 -11.86 9.51 -18.18
CA ASP A 442 -12.92 10.37 -17.66
C ASP A 442 -12.58 11.86 -17.82
N SER A 443 -13.60 12.65 -18.15
CA SER A 443 -13.41 13.99 -18.72
C SER A 443 -12.75 15.00 -17.77
N ASP A 444 -12.94 14.84 -16.47
CA ASP A 444 -12.30 15.66 -15.44
C ASP A 444 -10.86 15.19 -15.18
N ASN A 445 -10.59 13.89 -15.08
CA ASN A 445 -9.23 13.32 -15.01
C ASN A 445 -8.39 13.84 -16.19
N VAL A 446 -8.92 13.73 -17.41
CA VAL A 446 -8.27 14.24 -18.63
C VAL A 446 -8.06 15.75 -18.58
N ALA A 447 -9.03 16.54 -18.10
CA ALA A 447 -8.89 18.00 -17.95
C ALA A 447 -7.88 18.41 -16.85
N ARG A 448 -7.69 17.58 -15.82
CA ARG A 448 -6.80 17.82 -14.67
C ARG A 448 -5.34 17.48 -14.93
N ARG A 449 -5.07 16.43 -15.74
CA ARG A 449 -3.71 15.96 -16.09
C ARG A 449 -2.72 17.12 -16.36
N GLN A 450 -3.07 18.06 -17.23
CA GLN A 450 -2.21 19.22 -17.51
C GLN A 450 -2.01 20.17 -16.30
N PRO A 451 -3.05 20.86 -15.77
CA PRO A 451 -2.86 21.87 -14.72
C PRO A 451 -2.35 21.30 -13.40
N TYR A 452 -2.77 20.10 -12.99
CA TYR A 452 -2.29 19.48 -11.74
C TYR A 452 -0.80 19.12 -11.85
N THR A 453 -0.40 18.41 -12.92
CA THR A 453 1.02 18.06 -13.09
C THR A 453 1.90 19.29 -13.30
N GLN A 454 1.39 20.39 -13.88
CA GLN A 454 2.14 21.65 -13.92
C GLN A 454 2.35 22.23 -12.52
N ALA A 455 1.28 22.42 -11.75
CA ALA A 455 1.37 22.97 -10.40
C ALA A 455 2.26 22.11 -9.48
N PHE A 456 2.15 20.78 -9.56
CA PHE A 456 2.98 19.86 -8.77
C PHE A 456 4.46 19.88 -9.18
N SER A 457 4.76 20.02 -10.48
CA SER A 457 6.13 20.24 -10.99
C SER A 457 6.72 21.57 -10.50
N GLU A 458 5.94 22.66 -10.57
CA GLU A 458 6.36 24.02 -10.18
C GLU A 458 6.54 24.17 -8.66
N LEU A 459 5.75 23.45 -7.86
CA LEU A 459 5.81 23.48 -6.39
C LEU A 459 6.79 22.46 -5.80
N GLY A 460 7.40 21.60 -6.63
CA GLY A 460 8.31 20.54 -6.19
C GLY A 460 7.62 19.56 -5.23
N ILE A 461 6.51 18.97 -5.70
CA ILE A 461 5.85 17.83 -5.07
C ILE A 461 6.53 16.56 -5.57
N ASN A 462 7.02 15.70 -4.67
CA ASN A 462 7.83 14.54 -5.06
C ASN A 462 6.94 13.32 -5.35
N LEU A 463 5.86 13.17 -4.58
CA LEU A 463 4.97 12.01 -4.59
C LEU A 463 3.50 12.44 -4.50
N VAL A 464 2.65 11.80 -5.29
CA VAL A 464 1.20 11.96 -5.33
C VAL A 464 0.53 10.60 -5.11
N LEU A 465 -0.44 10.54 -4.20
CA LEU A 465 -1.14 9.32 -3.79
C LEU A 465 -2.64 9.43 -4.11
N GLN A 466 -3.18 8.43 -4.81
CA GLN A 466 -4.53 8.43 -5.39
C GLN A 466 -5.22 7.07 -5.24
N GLY A 467 -6.54 7.01 -5.33
CA GLY A 467 -7.35 5.79 -5.22
C GLY A 467 -8.38 5.73 -6.35
N HIS A 468 -9.66 5.55 -6.00
CA HIS A 468 -10.85 5.60 -6.89
C HIS A 468 -10.97 4.47 -7.92
N ASP A 469 -9.85 3.99 -8.47
CA ASP A 469 -9.81 3.03 -9.58
C ASP A 469 -9.60 1.57 -9.16
N HIS A 470 -9.53 1.28 -7.86
CA HIS A 470 -9.48 -0.09 -7.29
C HIS A 470 -8.52 -1.03 -8.03
N SER A 471 -7.35 -0.51 -8.37
CA SER A 471 -6.29 -1.15 -9.17
C SER A 471 -4.97 -0.44 -8.88
N TYR A 472 -3.84 -1.12 -9.03
CA TYR A 472 -2.54 -0.50 -8.76
C TYR A 472 -1.93 0.10 -10.03
N SER A 473 -1.47 1.35 -9.94
CA SER A 473 -0.54 1.91 -10.93
C SER A 473 0.52 2.78 -10.28
N ARG A 474 1.68 2.84 -10.94
CA ARG A 474 2.78 3.77 -10.67
C ARG A 474 3.17 4.46 -11.96
N SER A 475 3.24 5.79 -11.95
CA SER A 475 3.76 6.56 -13.08
C SER A 475 5.28 6.40 -13.27
N TYR A 476 5.76 6.73 -14.47
CA TYR A 476 7.16 7.18 -14.61
C TYR A 476 7.39 8.45 -13.76
N VAL A 477 8.62 8.94 -13.63
CA VAL A 477 8.81 10.32 -13.14
C VAL A 477 8.22 11.26 -14.19
N LEU A 478 7.09 11.92 -13.87
CA LEU A 478 6.39 12.83 -14.77
C LEU A 478 6.71 14.29 -14.46
N GLN A 479 6.66 15.15 -15.47
CA GLN A 479 6.91 16.57 -15.35
C GLN A 479 6.06 17.37 -16.35
N ASN A 480 5.65 18.59 -16.01
CA ASN A 480 5.04 19.54 -16.96
C ASN A 480 5.67 20.93 -16.81
N LYS A 481 6.27 21.45 -17.90
CA LYS A 481 6.88 22.79 -17.99
C LYS A 481 6.00 23.82 -18.72
N GLY A 482 4.68 23.65 -18.63
CA GLY A 482 3.67 24.43 -19.36
C GLY A 482 3.33 23.91 -20.77
N ALA A 483 4.02 22.87 -21.25
CA ALA A 483 3.77 22.25 -22.56
C ALA A 483 2.82 21.04 -22.51
N GLY A 484 2.46 20.58 -21.31
CA GLY A 484 1.74 19.32 -21.07
C GLY A 484 2.55 18.37 -20.19
N PRO A 485 1.93 17.35 -19.56
CA PRO A 485 2.62 16.31 -18.82
C PRO A 485 3.50 15.47 -19.74
N ASP A 486 4.70 15.14 -19.29
CA ASP A 486 5.72 14.44 -20.05
C ASP A 486 6.56 13.54 -19.14
N ARG A 487 7.33 12.58 -19.66
CA ARG A 487 8.32 11.86 -18.82
C ARG A 487 9.52 12.78 -18.57
N GLN A 488 9.91 12.94 -17.31
CA GLN A 488 11.05 13.77 -16.89
C GLN A 488 12.34 13.29 -17.56
N ASN A 489 12.53 11.98 -17.63
CA ASN A 489 13.56 11.31 -18.40
C ASN A 489 12.89 10.38 -19.44
N ALA A 490 13.06 10.69 -20.73
CA ALA A 490 12.54 9.86 -21.81
C ALA A 490 13.24 8.48 -21.94
N ALA A 491 14.35 8.27 -21.23
CA ALA A 491 15.09 7.00 -21.14
C ALA A 491 14.92 6.31 -19.77
N GLU A 492 13.95 6.72 -18.94
CA GLU A 492 13.56 5.96 -17.74
C GLU A 492 13.00 4.59 -18.15
N ALA A 493 13.51 3.52 -17.55
CA ALA A 493 13.06 2.16 -17.84
C ALA A 493 11.66 1.89 -17.27
N GLN A 494 10.84 1.16 -18.04
CA GLN A 494 9.57 0.59 -17.56
C GLN A 494 9.85 -0.32 -16.36
N GLY A 495 9.11 -0.13 -15.26
CA GLY A 495 9.31 -0.87 -14.02
C GLY A 495 10.61 -0.54 -13.27
N ALA A 496 11.25 0.60 -13.52
CA ALA A 496 12.49 0.96 -12.81
C ALA A 496 12.30 1.03 -11.27
N ASN A 497 13.10 0.28 -10.52
CA ASN A 497 13.05 0.23 -9.05
C ASN A 497 13.84 1.37 -8.37
N ASN A 498 14.68 2.09 -9.12
CA ASN A 498 15.41 3.27 -8.69
C ASN A 498 15.17 4.37 -9.71
N VAL A 499 14.80 5.56 -9.28
CA VAL A 499 14.54 6.70 -10.16
C VAL A 499 15.07 8.00 -9.54
N LEU A 500 15.57 8.89 -10.39
CA LEU A 500 15.96 10.24 -10.00
C LEU A 500 14.80 11.18 -10.29
N GLU A 501 14.27 11.84 -9.25
CA GLU A 501 13.20 12.84 -9.38
C GLU A 501 13.56 13.96 -10.37
N GLY A 502 14.82 14.41 -10.31
CA GLY A 502 15.31 15.56 -11.07
C GLY A 502 14.60 16.89 -10.73
N PRO A 503 14.90 17.97 -11.46
CA PRO A 503 14.29 19.27 -11.17
C PRO A 503 12.81 19.27 -11.53
N GLY A 504 11.92 19.12 -10.54
CA GLY A 504 10.46 19.22 -10.71
C GLY A 504 9.82 18.03 -11.43
N GLY A 505 10.35 16.82 -11.21
CA GLY A 505 9.64 15.57 -11.50
C GLY A 505 8.72 15.17 -10.35
N VAL A 506 7.69 14.38 -10.66
CA VAL A 506 6.62 13.98 -9.75
C VAL A 506 6.23 12.53 -10.06
N ILE A 507 6.11 11.67 -9.05
CA ILE A 507 5.55 10.32 -9.21
C ILE A 507 4.13 10.28 -8.67
N TYR A 508 3.24 9.62 -9.41
CA TYR A 508 1.84 9.38 -9.09
C TYR A 508 1.67 7.89 -8.83
N VAL A 509 0.96 7.53 -7.75
CA VAL A 509 0.68 6.14 -7.40
C VAL A 509 -0.79 6.00 -7.07
N THR A 510 -1.47 5.11 -7.80
CA THR A 510 -2.85 4.71 -7.54
C THR A 510 -2.85 3.47 -6.65
N THR A 511 -3.55 3.54 -5.53
CA THR A 511 -3.74 2.47 -4.56
C THR A 511 -4.80 1.47 -5.01
N ASN A 512 -4.57 0.18 -4.79
CA ASN A 512 -5.62 -0.84 -4.91
C ASN A 512 -6.49 -0.88 -3.62
N SER A 513 -7.60 -1.62 -3.63
CA SER A 513 -8.50 -1.75 -2.48
C SER A 513 -7.82 -2.46 -1.31
N ALA A 514 -7.78 -1.80 -0.16
CA ALA A 514 -7.19 -2.33 1.07
C ALA A 514 -8.08 -3.35 1.81
N SER A 515 -9.37 -3.44 1.50
CA SER A 515 -10.34 -4.36 2.12
C SER A 515 -10.74 -5.54 1.22
N GLY A 516 -10.48 -5.45 -0.08
CA GLY A 516 -10.94 -6.43 -1.08
C GLY A 516 -12.44 -6.33 -1.37
N SER A 517 -13.03 -5.16 -1.10
CA SER A 517 -14.46 -4.92 -1.26
C SER A 517 -14.91 -4.91 -2.72
N LYS A 518 -14.07 -4.41 -3.64
CA LYS A 518 -14.19 -4.51 -5.11
C LYS A 518 -12.85 -4.20 -5.79
N TYR A 519 -12.69 -4.67 -7.02
CA TYR A 519 -11.55 -4.41 -7.91
C TYR A 519 -12.04 -4.03 -9.31
N TYR A 520 -11.31 -3.17 -10.03
CA TYR A 520 -11.60 -2.88 -11.44
C TYR A 520 -10.56 -3.50 -12.37
N PRO A 521 -10.95 -4.09 -13.52
CA PRO A 521 -9.99 -4.58 -14.50
C PRO A 521 -9.26 -3.42 -15.18
N LEU A 522 -7.98 -3.63 -15.51
CA LEU A 522 -7.21 -2.68 -16.31
C LEU A 522 -7.84 -2.53 -17.70
N THR A 523 -7.79 -1.31 -18.26
CA THR A 523 -8.32 -0.99 -19.59
C THR A 523 -7.22 -0.86 -20.62
N GLU A 524 -7.44 -1.33 -21.85
CA GLU A 524 -6.50 -1.03 -22.94
C GLU A 524 -6.62 0.46 -23.33
N PRO A 525 -5.51 1.23 -23.39
CA PRO A 525 -5.54 2.66 -23.67
C PRO A 525 -6.01 2.96 -25.09
N ILE A 526 -6.78 4.03 -25.26
CA ILE A 526 -7.52 4.28 -26.51
C ILE A 526 -6.54 4.67 -27.63
N SER A 527 -6.41 3.80 -28.64
CA SER A 527 -5.52 4.00 -29.78
C SER A 527 -5.79 5.33 -30.52
N GLY A 528 -4.73 6.04 -30.87
CA GLY A 528 -4.79 7.36 -31.52
C GLY A 528 -5.00 8.56 -30.57
N THR A 529 -5.19 8.33 -29.26
CA THR A 529 -5.27 9.41 -28.26
C THR A 529 -3.91 9.75 -27.65
N SER A 530 -3.87 10.80 -26.83
CA SER A 530 -2.73 11.10 -25.96
C SER A 530 -2.49 10.02 -24.89
N ASP A 531 -3.49 9.19 -24.60
CA ASP A 531 -3.49 8.19 -23.52
C ASP A 531 -2.63 6.95 -23.83
N ALA A 532 -2.62 6.50 -25.09
CA ALA A 532 -1.89 5.30 -25.51
C ALA A 532 -0.39 5.52 -25.80
N THR A 533 0.01 6.72 -26.23
CA THR A 533 1.36 6.97 -26.80
C THR A 533 1.91 8.37 -26.55
N HIS A 534 1.22 9.21 -25.76
CA HIS A 534 1.46 10.65 -25.73
C HIS A 534 1.48 11.23 -27.17
N SER A 535 0.39 11.03 -27.91
CA SER A 535 0.24 11.52 -29.30
C SER A 535 1.34 11.02 -30.25
N GLY A 536 1.73 9.76 -30.12
CA GLY A 536 2.77 9.10 -30.93
C GLY A 536 4.21 9.39 -30.52
N LYS A 537 4.45 10.09 -29.41
CA LYS A 537 5.80 10.42 -28.92
C LYS A 537 6.52 9.22 -28.28
N TYR A 538 5.79 8.40 -27.55
CA TYR A 538 6.30 7.17 -26.94
C TYR A 538 5.73 5.95 -27.67
N PRO A 539 6.52 4.88 -27.87
CA PRO A 539 5.97 3.60 -28.34
C PRO A 539 5.00 3.05 -27.30
N ALA A 540 3.99 2.30 -27.76
CA ALA A 540 3.13 1.53 -26.87
C ALA A 540 3.98 0.48 -26.13
N GLY A 541 4.07 0.61 -24.80
CA GLY A 541 4.69 -0.39 -23.94
C GLY A 541 3.69 -1.49 -23.59
N THR A 542 4.18 -2.68 -23.24
CA THR A 542 3.32 -3.77 -22.74
C THR A 542 3.86 -4.34 -21.44
N MET A 543 2.94 -4.76 -20.58
CA MET A 543 3.25 -5.65 -19.46
C MET A 543 2.89 -7.08 -19.86
N PRO A 544 3.72 -8.09 -19.50
CA PRO A 544 3.38 -9.50 -19.67
C PRO A 544 2.38 -10.01 -18.61
N TRP A 545 1.88 -9.13 -17.75
CA TRP A 545 1.00 -9.41 -16.61
C TRP A 545 -0.33 -8.63 -16.78
N ALA A 546 -1.19 -9.05 -17.71
CA ALA A 546 -2.57 -8.56 -17.76
C ALA A 546 -3.44 -9.18 -16.64
N PRO A 547 -4.68 -8.69 -16.42
CA PRO A 547 -5.64 -9.31 -15.51
C PRO A 547 -6.11 -10.68 -16.04
N GLY A 548 -5.34 -11.73 -15.78
CA GLY A 548 -5.66 -13.11 -16.12
C GLY A 548 -4.42 -13.95 -16.51
N PRO A 549 -4.51 -15.29 -16.54
CA PRO A 549 -3.39 -16.15 -16.86
C PRO A 549 -2.86 -15.95 -18.29
N GLY A 550 -1.67 -15.35 -18.43
CA GLY A 550 -0.93 -15.27 -19.69
C GLY A 550 -1.41 -14.21 -20.69
N GLY A 551 -2.17 -13.20 -20.25
CA GLY A 551 -2.51 -12.05 -21.09
C GLY A 551 -1.39 -11.01 -21.13
N ASN A 552 -1.19 -10.37 -22.29
CA ASN A 552 -0.45 -9.12 -22.41
C ASN A 552 -1.42 -7.94 -22.25
N HIS A 553 -0.97 -6.86 -21.60
CA HIS A 553 -1.72 -5.61 -21.46
C HIS A 553 -0.87 -4.44 -21.98
N THR A 554 -1.48 -3.50 -22.69
CA THR A 554 -0.80 -2.30 -23.20
C THR A 554 -0.83 -1.18 -22.17
N LEU A 555 0.34 -0.72 -21.72
CA LEU A 555 0.43 0.33 -20.69
C LEU A 555 -0.08 1.69 -21.19
N HIS A 556 -0.76 2.43 -20.31
CA HIS A 556 -1.04 3.84 -20.51
C HIS A 556 0.29 4.61 -20.51
N TRP A 557 0.45 5.62 -21.39
CA TRP A 557 1.78 6.22 -21.69
C TRP A 557 2.54 6.74 -20.45
N ALA A 558 1.79 7.14 -19.43
CA ALA A 558 2.24 7.75 -18.18
C ALA A 558 2.71 6.73 -17.12
N ASN A 559 2.31 5.47 -17.25
CA ASN A 559 2.47 4.44 -16.23
C ASN A 559 3.68 3.55 -16.52
N SER A 560 4.54 3.39 -15.50
CA SER A 560 5.71 2.52 -15.53
C SER A 560 5.38 1.11 -15.04
N VAL A 561 4.39 0.99 -14.16
CA VAL A 561 3.79 -0.27 -13.69
C VAL A 561 2.27 -0.10 -13.59
N GLU A 562 1.53 -1.13 -14.02
CA GLU A 562 0.09 -1.31 -13.80
C GLU A 562 -0.12 -2.76 -13.34
N ASN A 563 -0.97 -3.00 -12.34
CA ASN A 563 -1.27 -4.34 -11.81
C ASN A 563 -2.75 -4.43 -11.40
N GLN A 564 -3.39 -5.53 -11.77
CA GLN A 564 -4.61 -5.98 -11.12
C GLN A 564 -4.58 -7.48 -10.85
N ASP A 565 -4.08 -7.82 -9.66
CA ASP A 565 -4.10 -9.17 -9.11
C ASP A 565 -5.37 -9.47 -8.28
N ASN A 566 -6.34 -8.56 -8.13
CA ASN A 566 -7.56 -8.75 -7.32
C ASN A 566 -7.30 -9.29 -5.88
N VAL A 567 -6.18 -8.84 -5.29
CA VAL A 567 -5.81 -9.11 -3.89
C VAL A 567 -5.69 -7.79 -3.13
N ARG A 568 -5.93 -7.84 -1.82
CA ARG A 568 -5.79 -6.69 -0.93
C ARG A 568 -4.35 -6.19 -0.97
N THR A 569 -4.14 -4.87 -1.01
CA THR A 569 -2.80 -4.28 -0.87
C THR A 569 -2.79 -3.06 0.04
N TYR A 570 -1.59 -2.67 0.48
CA TYR A 570 -1.31 -1.34 1.01
C TYR A 570 0.00 -0.81 0.42
N LEU A 571 0.16 0.52 0.44
CA LEU A 571 1.46 1.12 0.19
C LEU A 571 2.20 1.30 1.52
N LYS A 572 3.47 0.91 1.57
CA LYS A 572 4.42 1.24 2.62
C LYS A 572 5.41 2.26 2.06
N VAL A 573 5.60 3.39 2.73
CA VAL A 573 6.45 4.49 2.26
C VAL A 573 7.54 4.82 3.28
N ALA A 574 8.75 4.37 3.01
CA ALA A 574 9.94 4.63 3.81
C ALA A 574 10.57 5.97 3.44
N VAL A 575 10.55 6.91 4.39
CA VAL A 575 11.08 8.26 4.23
C VAL A 575 12.44 8.37 4.89
N THR A 576 13.50 8.65 4.11
CA THR A 576 14.84 8.93 4.64
C THR A 576 15.32 10.32 4.24
N ASN A 577 16.55 10.66 4.61
CA ASN A 577 17.17 11.92 4.18
C ASN A 577 17.38 12.01 2.66
N ASP A 578 17.47 10.90 1.94
CA ASP A 578 18.04 10.90 0.59
C ASP A 578 17.12 10.21 -0.43
N LYS A 579 16.21 9.36 0.04
CA LYS A 579 15.15 8.74 -0.76
C LYS A 579 13.77 8.72 -0.09
N LEU A 580 12.73 8.64 -0.92
CA LEU A 580 11.47 7.96 -0.58
C LEU A 580 11.54 6.55 -1.19
N SER A 581 11.17 5.51 -0.45
CA SER A 581 10.94 4.18 -1.01
C SER A 581 9.45 3.89 -0.91
N VAL A 582 8.75 3.82 -2.05
CA VAL A 582 7.31 3.49 -2.12
C VAL A 582 7.18 2.05 -2.57
N THR A 583 6.58 1.21 -1.75
CA THR A 583 6.40 -0.23 -1.99
C THR A 583 4.92 -0.59 -1.91
N ASN A 584 4.40 -1.32 -2.90
CA ASN A 584 3.04 -1.87 -2.86
C ASN A 584 3.11 -3.34 -2.40
N VAL A 585 2.46 -3.66 -1.28
CA VAL A 585 2.58 -4.94 -0.57
C VAL A 585 1.26 -5.71 -0.59
N VAL A 586 1.33 -7.01 -0.88
CA VAL A 586 0.19 -7.93 -0.81
C VAL A 586 -0.26 -8.12 0.64
N ALA A 587 -1.50 -7.76 0.93
CA ALA A 587 -2.12 -7.80 2.25
C ALA A 587 -3.08 -8.99 2.44
N GLY A 588 -3.39 -9.74 1.39
CA GLY A 588 -4.31 -10.88 1.42
C GLY A 588 -4.19 -11.76 0.18
N VAL A 589 -4.92 -12.88 0.17
CA VAL A 589 -4.91 -13.89 -0.91
C VAL A 589 -6.28 -13.98 -1.60
N CYS A 590 -6.48 -14.98 -2.47
CA CYS A 590 -7.79 -15.33 -3.03
C CYS A 590 -8.84 -15.74 -1.98
N ASP A 591 -8.41 -16.23 -0.81
CA ASP A 591 -9.28 -16.77 0.23
C ASP A 591 -9.81 -15.68 1.18
N TYR A 592 -10.76 -16.06 2.03
CA TYR A 592 -11.36 -15.15 3.01
C TYR A 592 -10.31 -14.56 3.98
N PRO A 593 -10.34 -13.24 4.25
CA PRO A 593 -11.27 -12.25 3.70
C PRO A 593 -10.78 -11.65 2.35
N ASN A 594 -11.61 -11.80 1.30
CA ASN A 594 -11.45 -11.13 0.00
C ASN A 594 -12.79 -11.23 -0.75
N LYS A 595 -13.70 -10.27 -0.52
CA LYS A 595 -15.11 -10.39 -0.92
C LYS A 595 -15.31 -10.67 -2.41
N PHE A 596 -14.48 -10.08 -3.27
CA PHE A 596 -14.55 -10.23 -4.72
C PHE A 596 -14.50 -11.69 -5.20
N THR A 597 -13.69 -12.53 -4.56
CA THR A 597 -13.46 -13.93 -4.94
C THR A 597 -14.39 -14.88 -4.18
N THR A 598 -14.54 -14.66 -2.87
CA THR A 598 -15.36 -15.49 -1.96
C THR A 598 -16.85 -15.43 -2.29
N GLN A 599 -17.34 -14.27 -2.73
CA GLN A 599 -18.71 -14.07 -3.21
C GLN A 599 -18.88 -14.27 -4.72
N HIS A 600 -17.81 -14.67 -5.42
CA HIS A 600 -17.79 -14.98 -6.85
C HIS A 600 -18.17 -13.79 -7.77
N VAL A 601 -17.86 -12.55 -7.34
CA VAL A 601 -17.93 -11.35 -8.19
C VAL A 601 -16.92 -11.46 -9.33
N GLY A 602 -15.74 -12.02 -9.03
CA GLY A 602 -14.77 -12.50 -10.01
C GLY A 602 -14.27 -13.91 -9.67
N THR A 603 -13.63 -14.55 -10.65
CA THR A 603 -13.08 -15.93 -10.55
C THR A 603 -11.55 -15.98 -10.65
N PHE A 604 -10.89 -14.83 -10.68
CA PHE A 604 -9.44 -14.70 -10.88
C PHE A 604 -8.83 -13.75 -9.83
N CYS A 605 -7.69 -14.16 -9.29
CA CYS A 605 -6.89 -13.46 -8.30
C CYS A 605 -5.45 -13.98 -8.37
N GLY A 606 -4.48 -13.07 -8.28
CA GLY A 606 -3.04 -13.30 -8.39
C GLY A 606 -2.50 -13.51 -9.82
N ALA A 607 -1.36 -12.91 -10.12
CA ALA A 607 -0.62 -13.13 -11.35
C ALA A 607 -0.16 -14.60 -11.49
N SER A 608 -0.57 -15.27 -12.57
CA SER A 608 -0.27 -16.67 -12.87
C SER A 608 1.23 -16.95 -13.12
N GLN A 609 2.05 -16.92 -12.05
CA GLN A 609 3.49 -17.18 -12.10
C GLN A 609 3.81 -18.63 -12.45
N THR A 610 4.85 -18.82 -13.27
CA THR A 610 5.32 -20.13 -13.72
C THR A 610 6.09 -20.88 -12.62
N THR A 611 5.36 -21.68 -11.84
CA THR A 611 5.89 -22.85 -11.10
C THR A 611 7.10 -22.58 -10.18
N THR A 612 7.03 -21.54 -9.35
CA THR A 612 7.91 -21.38 -8.17
C THR A 612 7.28 -22.05 -6.96
N THR A 613 7.67 -23.30 -6.67
CA THR A 613 7.33 -23.96 -5.41
C THR A 613 8.17 -23.35 -4.28
N LEU A 614 7.57 -22.44 -3.52
CA LEU A 614 8.22 -21.86 -2.33
C LEU A 614 8.42 -22.93 -1.25
N ALA A 615 9.57 -22.88 -0.58
CA ALA A 615 9.92 -23.84 0.47
C ALA A 615 9.34 -23.42 1.83
N ASP A 616 8.87 -24.41 2.59
CA ASP A 616 8.53 -24.29 4.01
C ASP A 616 9.79 -23.87 4.81
N THR A 617 9.80 -22.65 5.33
CA THR A 617 10.91 -22.08 6.12
C THR A 617 10.77 -22.31 7.63
N ASN A 618 9.61 -22.78 8.12
CA ASN A 618 9.34 -23.06 9.53
C ASN A 618 9.19 -24.57 9.84
N GLY A 619 9.32 -25.44 8.82
CA GLY A 619 9.76 -26.83 8.90
C GLY A 619 8.81 -27.83 9.57
N ASN A 620 7.50 -27.54 9.60
CA ASN A 620 6.53 -28.35 10.35
C ASN A 620 5.62 -29.25 9.49
N GLY A 621 5.62 -29.09 8.17
CA GLY A 621 5.37 -30.17 7.20
C GLY A 621 4.14 -31.07 7.41
N THR A 622 2.93 -30.53 7.66
CA THR A 622 1.69 -31.32 7.48
C THR A 622 0.53 -30.50 6.92
N PHE A 623 -0.02 -30.93 5.78
CA PHE A 623 -1.17 -30.31 5.10
C PHE A 623 -2.39 -31.25 5.17
N ASP A 624 -3.57 -30.71 5.51
CA ASP A 624 -4.86 -31.29 5.12
C ASP A 624 -5.48 -30.43 4.02
N ARG A 625 -6.16 -31.05 3.05
CA ARG A 625 -6.59 -30.46 1.78
C ARG A 625 -8.12 -30.30 1.68
N ASN A 626 -8.87 -30.67 2.73
CA ASN A 626 -10.33 -30.82 2.68
C ASN A 626 -11.08 -30.13 3.85
N GLN A 627 -10.78 -28.86 4.14
CA GLN A 627 -11.60 -28.02 5.03
C GLN A 627 -12.39 -26.98 4.20
N GLY A 628 -13.60 -27.33 3.79
CA GLY A 628 -14.53 -26.39 3.17
C GLY A 628 -15.10 -25.41 4.20
N ALA A 629 -15.30 -24.14 3.81
CA ALA A 629 -15.72 -23.07 4.71
C ALA A 629 -17.12 -23.28 5.30
N SER A 630 -17.21 -23.96 6.45
CA SER A 630 -18.46 -24.17 7.18
C SER A 630 -18.25 -24.08 8.70
N GLY A 631 -18.54 -22.91 9.28
CA GLY A 631 -18.60 -22.70 10.73
C GLY A 631 -17.35 -22.10 11.39
N ALA A 632 -16.74 -21.07 10.78
CA ALA A 632 -15.65 -20.31 11.39
C ALA A 632 -16.08 -19.64 12.73
N PRO A 633 -15.44 -19.97 13.88
CA PRO A 633 -15.82 -19.43 15.18
C PRO A 633 -14.75 -18.48 15.75
N GLY A 634 -14.98 -17.17 15.62
CA GLY A 634 -14.31 -16.13 16.42
C GLY A 634 -12.90 -15.74 15.99
N GLN A 635 -12.73 -14.44 15.69
CA GLN A 635 -11.49 -13.64 15.73
C GLN A 635 -10.17 -14.38 15.41
N PRO A 636 -9.62 -14.25 14.18
CA PRO A 636 -8.27 -14.72 13.91
C PRO A 636 -7.27 -13.99 14.82
N THR A 637 -6.25 -14.71 15.29
CA THR A 637 -5.18 -14.15 16.13
C THR A 637 -3.85 -14.27 15.39
N ASN A 638 -2.90 -13.36 15.65
CA ASN A 638 -1.71 -13.17 14.80
C ASN A 638 -0.84 -14.44 14.58
N ALA A 639 -1.00 -15.49 15.38
CA ALA A 639 -0.35 -16.79 15.21
C ALA A 639 -0.90 -17.66 14.05
N THR A 640 -1.70 -17.10 13.13
CA THR A 640 -2.23 -17.82 11.94
C THR A 640 -1.97 -17.15 10.59
N ALA A 641 -1.19 -16.07 10.51
CA ALA A 641 -0.78 -15.49 9.22
C ALA A 641 -0.02 -16.52 8.34
N ASP A 642 0.87 -17.30 8.97
CA ASP A 642 1.67 -18.39 8.37
C ASP A 642 0.86 -19.54 7.71
N LYS A 643 -0.48 -19.51 7.72
CA LYS A 643 -1.33 -20.67 7.36
C LYS A 643 -2.04 -20.56 6.01
N TYR A 644 -1.89 -19.48 5.27
CA TYR A 644 -2.54 -19.31 3.97
C TYR A 644 -1.71 -19.95 2.85
N THR A 645 -2.00 -21.22 2.58
CA THR A 645 -1.18 -22.08 1.73
C THR A 645 -1.40 -21.87 0.23
N ALA A 646 -0.36 -21.40 -0.46
CA ALA A 646 -0.03 -21.73 -1.86
C ALA A 646 -1.21 -21.92 -2.84
N THR A 647 -2.03 -20.88 -3.03
CA THR A 647 -2.89 -20.77 -4.21
C THR A 647 -2.00 -20.55 -5.44
N THR A 648 -2.05 -21.48 -6.42
CA THR A 648 -1.18 -21.43 -7.61
C THR A 648 -1.45 -20.18 -8.43
N GLY A 649 -0.47 -19.28 -8.46
CA GLY A 649 -0.59 -17.98 -9.13
C GLY A 649 -0.89 -16.81 -8.19
N VAL A 650 -0.78 -16.94 -6.86
CA VAL A 650 -0.90 -15.81 -5.94
C VAL A 650 0.44 -15.57 -5.24
N ALA A 651 0.87 -14.31 -5.16
CA ALA A 651 2.04 -13.94 -4.35
C ALA A 651 1.69 -14.03 -2.85
N PRO A 652 2.59 -14.52 -1.98
CA PRO A 652 2.36 -14.56 -0.54
C PRO A 652 2.04 -13.20 0.07
N VAL A 653 1.28 -13.20 1.16
CA VAL A 653 1.09 -12.02 2.02
C VAL A 653 2.46 -11.48 2.48
N GLY A 654 2.64 -10.17 2.47
CA GLY A 654 3.94 -9.51 2.70
C GLY A 654 4.82 -9.38 1.44
N THR A 655 4.45 -9.95 0.29
CA THR A 655 5.22 -9.80 -0.94
C THR A 655 5.07 -8.39 -1.52
N ALA A 656 6.18 -7.73 -1.85
CA ALA A 656 6.18 -6.52 -2.66
C ALA A 656 5.85 -6.84 -4.12
N GLN A 657 4.73 -6.31 -4.64
CA GLN A 657 4.38 -6.36 -6.07
C GLN A 657 5.17 -5.34 -6.90
N ASP A 658 5.50 -4.19 -6.31
CA ASP A 658 6.29 -3.12 -6.92
C ASP A 658 7.05 -2.35 -5.83
N THR A 659 8.19 -1.72 -6.19
CA THR A 659 8.95 -0.84 -5.30
C THR A 659 9.73 0.19 -6.10
N VAL A 660 9.54 1.48 -5.79
CA VAL A 660 10.31 2.58 -6.37
C VAL A 660 11.08 3.36 -5.31
N ASN A 661 12.39 3.46 -5.50
CA ASN A 661 13.29 4.32 -4.72
C ASN A 661 13.44 5.66 -5.44
N ILE A 662 12.68 6.65 -5.00
CA ILE A 662 12.72 8.03 -5.48
C ILE A 662 13.90 8.73 -4.82
N THR A 663 15.02 8.87 -5.54
CA THR A 663 16.18 9.61 -5.06
C THR A 663 15.97 11.10 -5.31
N LYS A 664 16.20 11.93 -4.28
CA LYS A 664 15.92 13.36 -4.36
C LYS A 664 16.86 14.09 -5.33
N TRP A 665 16.35 15.06 -6.07
CA TRP A 665 17.20 16.08 -6.66
C TRP A 665 17.73 17.06 -5.60
N ASP A 666 19.05 17.19 -5.48
CA ASP A 666 19.69 18.01 -4.43
C ASP A 666 19.61 19.53 -4.69
N GLY A 667 19.22 19.93 -5.89
CA GLY A 667 19.07 21.33 -6.31
C GLY A 667 20.34 21.99 -6.87
N THR A 668 21.48 21.29 -6.95
CA THR A 668 22.78 21.87 -7.34
C THR A 668 22.97 22.02 -8.85
N GLN A 669 22.03 22.67 -9.54
CA GLN A 669 22.20 23.03 -10.95
C GLN A 669 23.00 24.34 -11.11
N GLY A 670 24.28 24.21 -11.48
CA GLY A 670 25.03 25.29 -12.14
C GLY A 670 24.69 25.38 -13.65
N ASP A 671 25.45 26.17 -14.41
CA ASP A 671 25.25 26.39 -15.87
C ASP A 671 25.56 25.14 -16.75
N GLY A 672 25.52 23.94 -16.18
CA GLY A 672 25.87 22.67 -16.82
C GLY A 672 24.68 21.79 -17.20
N GLN A 673 24.96 20.78 -18.02
CA GLN A 673 24.00 19.75 -18.41
C GLN A 673 23.96 18.64 -17.35
N LEU A 674 22.74 18.21 -16.98
CA LEU A 674 22.56 17.09 -16.07
C LEU A 674 22.80 15.76 -16.81
N ILE A 675 23.55 14.85 -16.18
CA ILE A 675 23.75 13.48 -16.64
C ILE A 675 23.18 12.56 -15.56
N ALA A 676 21.99 12.02 -15.80
CA ALA A 676 21.48 10.90 -15.02
C ALA A 676 22.10 9.61 -15.58
N LEU A 677 22.78 8.84 -14.72
CA LEU A 677 23.19 7.47 -15.01
C LEU A 677 22.33 6.56 -14.15
N ASP A 678 21.40 5.84 -14.77
CA ASP A 678 20.77 4.69 -14.12
C ASP A 678 21.84 3.60 -14.00
N VAL A 679 22.17 3.25 -12.76
CA VAL A 679 22.98 2.08 -12.43
C VAL A 679 22.03 1.07 -11.82
N PRO A 680 21.59 0.04 -12.57
CA PRO A 680 20.74 -0.99 -12.00
C PRO A 680 21.46 -1.65 -10.82
N PRO A 681 20.72 -2.09 -9.78
CA PRO A 681 21.34 -2.73 -8.64
C PRO A 681 22.13 -3.95 -9.11
N ALA A 682 23.38 -4.06 -8.65
CA ALA A 682 24.14 -5.28 -8.85
C ALA A 682 23.41 -6.40 -8.10
N ASN A 683 22.82 -7.33 -8.85
CA ASN A 683 22.26 -8.54 -8.27
C ASN A 683 23.37 -9.26 -7.46
N PRO A 684 23.05 -9.94 -6.33
CA PRO A 684 24.04 -10.62 -5.49
C PRO A 684 24.99 -11.56 -6.26
N GLY A 685 24.50 -12.09 -7.38
CA GLY A 685 25.14 -13.17 -8.12
C GLY A 685 24.83 -14.51 -7.45
N GLU A 686 24.72 -15.53 -8.28
CA GLU A 686 24.53 -16.91 -7.86
C GLU A 686 25.84 -17.68 -7.97
N LEU A 687 26.08 -18.55 -6.98
CA LEU A 687 27.06 -19.63 -7.01
C LEU A 687 26.29 -20.94 -7.23
N GLY A 688 26.55 -21.62 -8.34
CA GLY A 688 25.85 -22.85 -8.72
C GLY A 688 26.75 -23.84 -9.48
N TRP A 689 26.33 -25.10 -9.56
CA TRP A 689 27.07 -26.14 -10.26
C TRP A 689 26.16 -27.20 -10.87
N PHE A 690 26.64 -27.90 -11.91
CA PHE A 690 25.95 -29.05 -12.50
C PHE A 690 26.93 -30.03 -13.18
N ILE A 691 26.49 -31.28 -13.39
CA ILE A 691 27.24 -32.31 -14.13
C ILE A 691 26.91 -32.18 -15.63
N ASN A 692 27.95 -31.99 -16.46
CA ASN A 692 27.81 -31.89 -17.91
C ASN A 692 27.44 -33.25 -18.52
N GLY A 693 26.60 -33.27 -19.56
CA GLY A 693 26.16 -34.50 -20.23
C GLY A 693 25.00 -35.23 -19.54
N GLY A 694 24.90 -35.14 -18.20
CA GLY A 694 23.76 -35.64 -17.43
C GLY A 694 24.04 -36.93 -16.68
N ASN A 695 24.87 -36.84 -15.63
CA ASN A 695 25.10 -37.85 -14.59
C ASN A 695 25.15 -39.31 -15.10
N HIS A 696 26.12 -39.59 -15.97
CA HIS A 696 26.28 -40.90 -16.60
C HIS A 696 26.95 -41.90 -15.65
N LEU A 697 26.84 -43.19 -15.98
CA LEU A 697 27.53 -44.24 -15.22
C LEU A 697 29.04 -44.15 -15.47
N ILE A 698 29.78 -43.66 -14.47
CA ILE A 698 31.25 -43.63 -14.45
C ILE A 698 31.79 -45.07 -14.40
N ASN A 699 32.13 -45.60 -15.59
CA ASN A 699 32.59 -46.98 -15.74
C ASN A 699 34.13 -47.04 -15.72
N LEU A 700 34.70 -47.65 -14.68
CA LEU A 700 36.16 -47.84 -14.51
C LEU A 700 36.73 -49.03 -15.31
N GLY A 701 35.87 -49.78 -16.01
CA GLY A 701 36.23 -50.98 -16.77
C GLY A 701 36.62 -52.19 -15.91
N THR A 702 37.04 -53.26 -16.58
CA THR A 702 37.50 -54.49 -15.91
C THR A 702 38.84 -54.27 -15.23
N ALA A 703 38.91 -54.52 -13.92
CA ALA A 703 40.12 -54.29 -13.14
C ALA A 703 41.25 -55.28 -13.49
N ASN A 704 42.45 -54.75 -13.74
CA ASN A 704 43.64 -55.53 -14.11
C ASN A 704 44.31 -56.11 -12.85
N ARG A 705 44.70 -57.39 -12.90
CA ARG A 705 45.28 -58.11 -11.75
C ARG A 705 46.80 -58.06 -11.73
N HIS A 706 47.37 -57.57 -10.62
CA HIS A 706 48.81 -57.41 -10.41
C HIS A 706 49.22 -58.11 -9.11
N GLY A 707 49.49 -59.42 -9.19
CA GLY A 707 49.96 -60.22 -8.05
C GLY A 707 48.93 -60.35 -6.92
N ASN A 708 49.03 -59.46 -5.92
CA ASN A 708 48.19 -59.41 -4.72
C ASN A 708 47.20 -58.22 -4.69
N TYR A 709 47.12 -57.42 -5.76
CA TYR A 709 46.09 -56.37 -5.92
C TYR A 709 45.50 -56.34 -7.32
N PHE A 710 44.39 -55.61 -7.46
CA PHE A 710 43.77 -55.18 -8.72
C PHE A 710 43.90 -53.67 -8.89
N THR A 711 43.87 -53.19 -10.13
CA THR A 711 43.79 -51.76 -10.48
C THR A 711 42.81 -51.48 -11.62
N ALA A 712 42.04 -50.39 -11.49
CA ALA A 712 41.17 -49.83 -12.52
C ALA A 712 41.29 -48.30 -12.56
N SER A 713 40.82 -47.67 -13.63
CA SER A 713 40.95 -46.22 -13.84
C SER A 713 39.86 -45.68 -14.77
N GLY A 714 39.44 -44.45 -14.52
CA GLY A 714 38.48 -43.72 -15.35
C GLY A 714 38.54 -42.24 -15.06
N ALA A 715 37.49 -41.49 -15.41
CA ALA A 715 37.32 -40.10 -15.02
C ALA A 715 35.87 -39.86 -14.60
N ILE A 716 35.64 -38.84 -13.76
CA ILE A 716 34.29 -38.33 -13.52
C ILE A 716 33.79 -37.54 -14.74
N ASP A 717 32.46 -37.48 -14.91
CA ASP A 717 31.85 -36.54 -15.86
C ASP A 717 32.29 -35.11 -15.53
N PRO A 718 32.62 -34.26 -16.52
CA PRO A 718 32.98 -32.86 -16.27
C PRO A 718 31.87 -32.12 -15.53
N LEU A 719 32.21 -31.36 -14.49
CA LEU A 719 31.26 -30.50 -13.78
C LEU A 719 31.49 -29.05 -14.16
N THR A 720 30.41 -28.31 -14.44
CA THR A 720 30.48 -26.85 -14.58
C THR A 720 30.18 -26.23 -13.22
N VAL A 721 31.06 -25.33 -12.76
CA VAL A 721 30.81 -24.44 -11.61
C VAL A 721 30.72 -23.02 -12.15
N THR A 722 29.65 -22.31 -11.83
CA THR A 722 29.44 -20.91 -12.18
C THR A 722 29.36 -20.09 -10.90
N ASP A 723 30.20 -19.07 -10.79
CA ASP A 723 30.04 -18.05 -9.77
C ASP A 723 29.92 -16.67 -10.42
N SER A 724 28.81 -16.01 -10.16
CA SER A 724 28.48 -14.67 -10.65
C SER A 724 28.46 -13.60 -9.55
N ARG A 725 28.83 -13.97 -8.31
CA ARG A 725 28.92 -13.04 -7.17
C ARG A 725 29.99 -11.98 -7.42
N THR A 726 29.68 -10.75 -7.05
CA THR A 726 30.57 -9.59 -7.23
C THR A 726 30.81 -8.78 -5.95
N PHE A 727 30.17 -9.16 -4.85
CA PHE A 727 30.32 -8.56 -3.52
C PHE A 727 30.04 -9.59 -2.42
N GLY A 728 30.48 -9.29 -1.18
CA GLY A 728 30.45 -10.23 -0.06
C GLY A 728 31.70 -11.12 -0.02
N ASP A 729 31.57 -12.34 0.51
CA ASP A 729 32.60 -13.38 0.37
C ASP A 729 32.31 -14.22 -0.88
N THR A 730 33.18 -14.12 -1.89
CA THR A 730 33.08 -14.89 -3.14
C THR A 730 33.93 -16.16 -3.13
N SER A 731 34.46 -16.60 -1.99
CA SER A 731 35.13 -17.91 -1.94
C SER A 731 34.14 -19.05 -2.17
N TRP A 732 34.62 -20.16 -2.75
CA TRP A 732 33.85 -21.39 -2.91
C TRP A 732 34.77 -22.61 -3.01
N SER A 733 34.25 -23.80 -2.68
CA SER A 733 34.97 -25.08 -2.71
C SER A 733 34.04 -26.25 -3.06
N LEU A 734 34.07 -26.69 -4.32
CA LEU A 734 33.45 -27.94 -4.73
C LEU A 734 34.29 -29.13 -4.25
N SER A 735 33.66 -30.04 -3.51
CA SER A 735 34.27 -31.25 -2.96
C SER A 735 33.48 -32.51 -3.34
N ALA A 736 34.07 -33.69 -3.25
CA ALA A 736 33.35 -34.96 -3.39
C ALA A 736 33.89 -36.07 -2.49
N GLN A 737 33.06 -37.08 -2.26
CA GLN A 737 33.37 -38.35 -1.58
C GLN A 737 32.77 -39.54 -2.33
N VAL A 738 33.31 -40.74 -2.11
CA VAL A 738 32.89 -41.98 -2.76
C VAL A 738 32.48 -43.01 -1.71
N SER A 739 31.27 -43.57 -1.85
CA SER A 739 30.74 -44.57 -0.92
C SER A 739 31.39 -45.96 -1.07
N ASP A 740 31.16 -46.83 -0.09
CA ASP A 740 31.56 -48.24 -0.18
C ASP A 740 30.79 -48.95 -1.29
N PHE A 741 31.51 -49.49 -2.28
CA PHE A 741 30.90 -50.19 -3.39
C PHE A 741 30.36 -51.56 -2.95
N LYS A 742 29.22 -51.98 -3.52
CA LYS A 742 28.50 -53.22 -3.17
C LYS A 742 28.27 -54.11 -4.38
N ASP A 743 28.29 -55.42 -4.14
CA ASP A 743 27.77 -56.44 -5.05
C ASP A 743 27.16 -57.58 -4.22
N GLY A 744 25.84 -57.57 -4.05
CA GLY A 744 25.15 -58.39 -3.06
C GLY A 744 25.71 -58.15 -1.65
N ASN A 745 26.29 -59.19 -1.05
CA ASN A 745 26.95 -59.10 0.27
C ASN A 745 28.43 -58.67 0.18
N ALA A 746 29.06 -58.73 -0.99
CA ALA A 746 30.45 -58.33 -1.16
C ALA A 746 30.57 -56.80 -1.04
N THR A 747 31.66 -56.33 -0.43
CA THR A 747 31.94 -54.89 -0.24
C THR A 747 33.37 -54.56 -0.65
N LEU A 748 33.51 -53.57 -1.52
CA LEU A 748 34.77 -52.95 -1.89
C LEU A 748 34.80 -51.52 -1.32
N LEU A 749 35.67 -51.28 -0.33
CA LEU A 749 35.65 -50.01 0.42
C LEU A 749 35.96 -48.79 -0.46
N GLY A 750 35.21 -47.70 -0.30
CA GLY A 750 35.37 -46.46 -1.08
C GLY A 750 36.78 -45.88 -0.99
N LYS A 751 37.49 -46.16 0.12
CA LYS A 751 38.87 -45.73 0.35
C LYS A 751 39.87 -46.19 -0.70
N TYR A 752 39.57 -47.25 -1.45
CA TYR A 752 40.44 -47.78 -2.48
C TYR A 752 40.42 -46.95 -3.77
N VAL A 753 39.56 -45.93 -3.85
CA VAL A 753 39.60 -44.88 -4.87
C VAL A 753 40.45 -43.71 -4.39
N GLY A 754 41.33 -43.23 -5.27
CA GLY A 754 41.97 -41.92 -5.22
C GLY A 754 41.70 -41.15 -6.53
N TRP A 755 42.15 -39.90 -6.62
CA TRP A 755 41.95 -39.08 -7.82
C TRP A 755 43.06 -38.05 -8.10
N VAL A 756 43.05 -37.52 -9.32
CA VAL A 756 43.83 -36.36 -9.75
C VAL A 756 42.85 -35.31 -10.30
N PRO A 757 42.49 -34.27 -9.52
CA PRO A 757 41.66 -33.17 -9.99
C PRO A 757 42.30 -32.35 -11.11
N SER A 758 41.48 -31.71 -11.94
CA SER A 758 41.89 -30.85 -13.04
C SER A 758 40.85 -29.76 -13.35
N ILE A 759 41.34 -28.64 -13.88
CA ILE A 759 40.51 -27.64 -14.56
C ILE A 759 40.51 -27.99 -16.06
N LEU A 760 39.32 -28.18 -16.62
CA LEU A 760 39.08 -28.52 -18.02
C LEU A 760 38.78 -27.28 -18.86
N SER A 761 38.13 -26.27 -18.26
CA SER A 761 37.99 -24.92 -18.80
C SER A 761 38.09 -23.90 -17.66
N ALA A 762 38.85 -22.82 -17.86
CA ALA A 762 39.16 -21.85 -16.81
C ALA A 762 38.15 -20.69 -16.77
N GLY A 763 37.69 -20.36 -15.57
CA GLY A 763 36.78 -19.26 -15.24
C GLY A 763 36.52 -19.23 -13.73
N GLY A 764 35.72 -18.27 -13.24
CA GLY A 764 35.22 -18.27 -11.85
C GLY A 764 36.29 -18.41 -10.75
N GLY A 765 37.54 -18.00 -11.01
CA GLY A 765 38.66 -18.18 -10.08
C GLY A 765 39.13 -19.62 -9.82
N ALA A 766 38.61 -20.61 -10.56
CA ALA A 766 38.76 -22.03 -10.21
C ALA A 766 40.21 -22.54 -10.24
N ASN A 767 40.64 -23.16 -9.14
CA ASN A 767 41.88 -23.90 -8.99
C ASN A 767 41.57 -25.37 -8.70
N ALA A 768 42.36 -26.29 -9.26
CA ALA A 768 42.16 -27.72 -9.03
C ALA A 768 42.58 -28.12 -7.60
N GLY A 769 41.82 -29.05 -6.99
CA GLY A 769 42.13 -29.62 -5.69
C GLY A 769 43.38 -30.51 -5.69
N ALA A 770 43.84 -30.88 -4.49
CA ALA A 770 45.02 -31.72 -4.34
C ALA A 770 44.81 -33.13 -4.90
N THR A 771 45.87 -33.72 -5.45
CA THR A 771 45.90 -35.16 -5.82
C THR A 771 45.75 -36.02 -4.56
N VAL A 772 44.87 -37.01 -4.61
CA VAL A 772 44.59 -37.93 -3.49
C VAL A 772 44.95 -39.35 -3.91
N SER A 773 45.88 -39.97 -3.19
CA SER A 773 46.24 -41.38 -3.41
C SER A 773 45.15 -42.33 -2.90
N ASN A 774 44.95 -43.45 -3.60
CA ASN A 774 44.13 -44.56 -3.12
C ASN A 774 44.65 -45.12 -1.78
N GLY A 775 43.72 -45.44 -0.87
CA GLY A 775 43.96 -46.00 0.46
C GLY A 775 44.37 -47.47 0.48
N TYR A 776 45.07 -47.96 -0.55
CA TYR A 776 45.57 -49.34 -0.61
C TYR A 776 46.70 -49.59 0.40
N SER A 777 47.67 -48.68 0.47
CA SER A 777 48.80 -48.76 1.41
C SER A 777 48.56 -47.99 2.70
N SER A 778 47.84 -46.88 2.63
CA SER A 778 47.72 -45.90 3.73
C SER A 778 46.66 -44.83 3.40
N GLY A 779 45.92 -44.38 4.41
CA GLY A 779 44.92 -43.32 4.25
C GLY A 779 43.54 -43.79 3.81
N THR A 780 42.61 -42.84 3.67
CA THR A 780 41.18 -43.04 3.44
C THR A 780 40.74 -42.76 1.99
N GLY A 781 41.65 -42.40 1.08
CA GLY A 781 41.31 -42.11 -0.31
C GLY A 781 40.20 -41.06 -0.43
N LEU A 782 39.14 -41.39 -1.18
CA LEU A 782 37.91 -40.61 -1.30
C LEU A 782 36.76 -41.07 -0.36
N ALA A 783 37.00 -41.96 0.62
CA ALA A 783 35.95 -42.35 1.59
C ALA A 783 35.55 -41.21 2.54
N ASP A 784 36.43 -40.24 2.74
CA ASP A 784 36.08 -38.93 3.31
C ASP A 784 36.20 -37.86 2.22
N SER A 785 35.40 -36.80 2.33
CA SER A 785 35.32 -35.71 1.35
C SER A 785 36.66 -35.03 1.05
N ARG A 786 36.86 -34.67 -0.22
CA ARG A 786 38.06 -34.04 -0.79
C ARG A 786 37.67 -32.93 -1.74
N THR A 787 38.37 -31.80 -1.68
CA THR A 787 38.21 -30.70 -2.64
C THR A 787 38.54 -31.18 -4.06
N LEU A 788 37.59 -30.98 -4.98
CA LEU A 788 37.75 -31.15 -6.43
C LEU A 788 38.29 -29.86 -7.06
N ALA A 789 37.68 -28.72 -6.70
CA ALA A 789 38.12 -27.39 -7.13
C ALA A 789 37.66 -26.31 -6.15
N SER A 790 38.36 -25.19 -6.10
CA SER A 790 37.99 -24.04 -5.27
C SER A 790 38.47 -22.71 -5.86
N ALA A 791 37.88 -21.61 -5.40
CA ALA A 791 38.36 -20.26 -5.67
C ALA A 791 38.47 -19.45 -4.37
N ALA A 792 39.43 -18.51 -4.37
CA ALA A 792 39.61 -17.57 -3.27
C ALA A 792 38.66 -16.36 -3.41
N ASN A 793 38.26 -15.79 -2.28
CA ASN A 793 37.43 -14.58 -2.23
C ASN A 793 38.07 -13.43 -3.05
N GLY A 794 37.26 -12.70 -3.84
CA GLY A 794 37.71 -11.63 -4.72
C GLY A 794 38.20 -12.11 -6.09
N HIS A 795 37.85 -13.33 -6.51
CA HIS A 795 38.12 -13.80 -7.88
C HIS A 795 37.23 -13.09 -8.93
N ALA A 796 37.62 -13.17 -10.20
CA ALA A 796 36.77 -12.72 -11.29
C ALA A 796 35.57 -13.68 -11.50
N PRO A 797 34.34 -13.18 -11.68
CA PRO A 797 33.17 -14.03 -11.91
C PRO A 797 33.25 -14.77 -13.26
N GLY A 798 32.51 -15.87 -13.38
CA GLY A 798 32.39 -16.69 -14.58
C GLY A 798 32.24 -18.18 -14.29
N SER A 799 32.24 -18.99 -15.35
CA SER A 799 32.08 -20.44 -15.27
C SER A 799 33.39 -21.19 -15.53
N ALA A 800 33.74 -22.13 -14.66
CA ALA A 800 34.79 -23.12 -14.89
C ALA A 800 34.18 -24.49 -15.23
N GLN A 801 34.93 -25.29 -15.99
CA GLN A 801 34.69 -26.73 -16.05
C GLN A 801 35.80 -27.46 -15.34
N VAL A 802 35.44 -28.41 -14.47
CA VAL A 802 36.35 -29.15 -13.60
C VAL A 802 36.11 -30.65 -13.74
N GLY A 803 37.13 -31.45 -13.47
CA GLY A 803 37.05 -32.91 -13.56
C GLY A 803 38.14 -33.58 -12.72
N ALA A 804 38.17 -34.90 -12.73
CA ALA A 804 39.20 -35.67 -12.08
C ALA A 804 39.38 -37.04 -12.74
N ASN A 805 40.64 -37.47 -12.88
CA ASN A 805 40.96 -38.86 -13.21
C ASN A 805 40.92 -39.71 -11.93
N LEU A 806 40.12 -40.77 -11.94
CA LEU A 806 39.97 -41.71 -10.83
C LEU A 806 40.99 -42.85 -10.94
N ASN A 807 41.63 -43.22 -9.83
CA ASN A 807 42.45 -44.42 -9.73
C ASN A 807 41.94 -45.34 -8.60
N LEU A 808 41.60 -46.58 -8.96
CA LEU A 808 41.11 -47.59 -8.02
C LEU A 808 42.19 -48.67 -7.84
N LYS A 809 42.56 -48.98 -6.59
CA LYS A 809 43.50 -50.06 -6.26
C LYS A 809 43.10 -50.80 -4.99
N PHE A 810 42.84 -52.10 -5.09
CA PHE A 810 42.28 -52.91 -3.99
C PHE A 810 42.91 -54.31 -3.92
N PRO A 811 42.95 -54.97 -2.73
CA PRO A 811 43.57 -56.28 -2.57
C PRO A 811 42.77 -57.40 -3.24
N VAL A 812 43.45 -58.45 -3.70
CA VAL A 812 42.80 -59.62 -4.32
C VAL A 812 41.84 -60.38 -3.40
N SER A 813 41.90 -60.14 -2.09
CA SER A 813 40.98 -60.72 -1.10
C SER A 813 39.51 -60.31 -1.27
N VAL A 814 39.24 -59.26 -2.07
CA VAL A 814 37.88 -58.78 -2.41
C VAL A 814 37.22 -59.63 -3.50
N SER A 815 37.95 -60.58 -4.12
CA SER A 815 37.44 -61.54 -5.10
C SER A 815 37.79 -62.98 -4.71
N ASN A 816 37.70 -63.31 -3.41
CA ASN A 816 38.01 -64.64 -2.90
C ASN A 816 36.85 -65.63 -3.10
N ASP A 817 35.63 -65.11 -3.19
CA ASP A 817 34.36 -65.84 -3.30
C ASP A 817 33.74 -65.82 -4.70
N GLY A 818 34.12 -64.88 -5.57
CA GLY A 818 33.65 -64.85 -6.96
C GLY A 818 34.24 -63.76 -7.84
N ALA A 819 33.63 -63.60 -9.02
CA ALA A 819 33.76 -62.41 -9.85
C ALA A 819 32.59 -61.48 -9.54
N HIS A 820 32.87 -60.18 -9.41
CA HIS A 820 31.93 -59.20 -8.86
C HIS A 820 31.72 -57.98 -9.75
N ASN A 821 30.52 -57.43 -9.73
CA ASN A 821 30.13 -56.18 -10.40
C ASN A 821 29.79 -55.12 -9.35
N PHE A 822 30.81 -54.40 -8.89
CA PHE A 822 30.72 -53.46 -7.78
C PHE A 822 30.10 -52.10 -8.16
N TRP A 823 29.07 -51.67 -7.43
CA TRP A 823 28.38 -50.39 -7.60
C TRP A 823 28.58 -49.47 -6.39
N GLY A 824 28.93 -48.20 -6.62
CA GLY A 824 29.12 -47.17 -5.60
C GLY A 824 28.71 -45.80 -6.13
N GLU A 825 28.62 -44.82 -5.24
CA GLU A 825 28.10 -43.48 -5.51
C GLU A 825 29.16 -42.41 -5.24
N ILE A 826 29.16 -41.34 -6.03
CA ILE A 826 29.97 -40.14 -5.79
C ILE A 826 29.06 -39.00 -5.35
N THR A 827 29.17 -38.57 -4.09
CA THR A 827 28.43 -37.43 -3.56
C THR A 827 29.28 -36.17 -3.71
N TYR A 828 28.75 -35.14 -4.38
CA TYR A 828 29.38 -33.82 -4.49
C TYR A 828 28.82 -32.85 -3.45
N THR A 829 29.60 -31.85 -3.06
CA THR A 829 29.19 -30.79 -2.12
C THR A 829 29.88 -29.50 -2.50
N LEU A 830 29.10 -28.45 -2.78
CA LEU A 830 29.59 -27.08 -2.93
C LEU A 830 29.36 -26.33 -1.62
N MET A 831 30.34 -25.51 -1.25
CA MET A 831 30.34 -24.55 -0.15
C MET A 831 30.94 -23.24 -0.66
#